data_AF-A0A5J5MUP5-F1
#
_entry.id   AF-A0A5J5MUP5-F1
#
_cell.length_a   1.000
_cell.length_b   1.000
_cell.length_c   1.000
_cell.angle_alpha   90.00
_cell.angle_beta   90.00
_cell.angle_gamma   90.00
#
_symmetry.space_group_name_H-M   'P 1'
#
loop_
_entity.id
_entity.type
_entity.pdbx_description
1 polymer ?
#
loop_
_entity_poly.entity_id
_entity_poly.type
_entity_poly.pdbx_seq_one_letter_code
_entity_poly.pdbx_strand_id
1 'polypeptide(L)'
;AYEKRFPTCPQIPVFLGSEVLRESRSADGAVHVVERSCRLRVEAPRLLRKIAGVEHVVFVQRNVLNRKERTLLIEAHNETFANRVVVKENCSYRVHPENEDWTCFEQSASLDIRSFFGFESALEKIAMRQYTANVKRGKEVIEHYLNELISQGTSHIPRWTPALAREEDALSPAGQREPCSLEVCGPSSAQNPTPESVSTDGDKLDADYIERCLGHLTPMQESCLVQLRHWLQETHKGKIPKDEHILRFLRARDFHLDRAREMLCQSLSWREQHQVDLLLETWRPPALLEEFYAGGWHYHDVDGRPLYILRLGHMDTKGLMKAVGEEVLLQHILSVNEEGQKRCEGNTKQFGRPISSWTCLVDLEGLSLRHLWRPGVKALLRMIEVVEGNYPETLGRLLIVRAPRVFPVLWTLISPFINENTRQKFLIYSGSNYQGPGGLVDYLDKDVIPDFLGGECLCNVPEGGLVPKSLYLTEEDQEHGDQLRQWRETYHSASVLHGAPHEVTVEILERESVITWDFDILRGDVVFSLYHAKQALTPGPWEPGARAGGQLTDRGWTLGADFSCVEAPLICREGESIQGSHVTRWPGVYLLQWRMHSPPAHAACSLPGVEDVLTAVHSPGPRCKLLYYYEVLASEDFRGSMSSLESCASRFSQLSAATSSSSAPSHSSSLASR
;
A
#
# COMPACT_ATOMS: atom_id res chain seq x y z
N ALA A 1 -27.58 -16.84 -19.51
CA ALA A 1 -26.49 -15.84 -19.43
C ALA A 1 -25.41 -16.26 -18.44
N TYR A 2 -25.70 -16.42 -17.14
CA TYR A 2 -24.68 -16.71 -16.12
C TYR A 2 -23.74 -17.88 -16.46
N GLU A 3 -24.29 -19.02 -16.88
CA GLU A 3 -23.52 -20.22 -17.22
C GLU A 3 -22.57 -20.04 -18.43
N LYS A 4 -22.80 -19.07 -19.32
CA LYS A 4 -21.89 -18.77 -20.46
C LYS A 4 -20.52 -18.23 -20.02
N ARG A 5 -20.36 -17.89 -18.74
CA ARG A 5 -19.08 -17.48 -18.15
C ARG A 5 -18.09 -18.64 -17.99
N PHE A 6 -18.53 -19.88 -18.13
CA PHE A 6 -17.73 -21.07 -17.88
C PHE A 6 -17.54 -21.92 -19.15
N PRO A 7 -16.43 -22.67 -19.27
CA PRO A 7 -15.34 -22.79 -18.30
C PRO A 7 -14.39 -21.59 -18.31
N THR A 8 -14.46 -20.71 -19.30
CA THR A 8 -13.67 -19.48 -19.44
C THR A 8 -14.55 -18.32 -19.87
N CYS A 9 -14.18 -17.09 -19.54
CA CYS A 9 -14.97 -15.90 -19.87
C CYS A 9 -14.08 -14.82 -20.50
N PRO A 10 -14.13 -14.61 -21.83
CA PRO A 10 -13.32 -13.57 -22.50
C PRO A 10 -13.57 -12.16 -21.97
N GLN A 11 -14.80 -11.89 -21.51
CA GLN A 11 -15.19 -10.61 -20.91
C GLN A 11 -14.58 -10.37 -19.51
N ILE A 12 -13.95 -11.39 -18.92
CA ILE A 12 -13.25 -11.29 -17.64
C ILE A 12 -11.81 -11.78 -17.88
N PRO A 13 -10.89 -10.93 -18.39
CA PRO A 13 -9.55 -11.36 -18.81
C PRO A 13 -8.70 -12.00 -17.70
N VAL A 14 -8.98 -11.65 -16.44
CA VAL A 14 -8.35 -12.25 -15.26
C VAL A 14 -8.85 -13.66 -14.95
N PHE A 15 -10.00 -14.08 -15.49
CA PHE A 15 -10.56 -15.41 -15.25
C PHE A 15 -9.95 -16.44 -16.19
N LEU A 16 -9.10 -17.29 -15.63
CA LEU A 16 -8.31 -18.27 -16.38
C LEU A 16 -9.09 -19.55 -16.67
N GLY A 17 -10.02 -19.88 -15.79
CA GLY A 17 -11.06 -20.86 -16.04
C GLY A 17 -11.55 -21.57 -14.79
N SER A 18 -12.54 -22.44 -14.95
CA SER A 18 -13.15 -23.23 -13.88
C SER A 18 -13.14 -24.72 -14.16
N GLU A 19 -13.09 -25.50 -13.08
CA GLU A 19 -13.28 -26.95 -13.05
C GLU A 19 -14.47 -27.29 -12.13
N VAL A 20 -15.32 -28.22 -12.56
CA VAL A 20 -16.48 -28.66 -11.75
C VAL A 20 -15.99 -29.66 -10.70
N LEU A 21 -16.15 -29.32 -9.43
CA LEU A 21 -15.81 -30.19 -8.30
C LEU A 21 -16.94 -31.17 -7.98
N ARG A 22 -18.17 -30.67 -8.01
CA ARG A 22 -19.38 -31.45 -7.71
C ARG A 22 -20.55 -30.94 -8.51
N GLU A 23 -21.37 -31.86 -9.03
CA GLU A 23 -22.62 -31.54 -9.69
C GLU A 23 -23.71 -32.49 -9.20
N SER A 24 -24.90 -31.96 -8.92
CA SER A 24 -26.05 -32.77 -8.52
C SER A 24 -27.36 -32.15 -8.98
N ARG A 25 -28.36 -32.98 -9.25
CA ARG A 25 -29.71 -32.56 -9.60
C ARG A 25 -30.72 -33.24 -8.67
N SER A 26 -31.77 -32.54 -8.29
CA SER A 26 -32.88 -33.13 -7.55
C SER A 26 -33.61 -34.17 -8.39
N ALA A 27 -34.29 -35.12 -7.74
CA ALA A 27 -34.99 -36.22 -8.42
C ALA A 27 -36.09 -35.73 -9.38
N ASP A 28 -36.71 -34.59 -9.09
CA ASP A 28 -37.71 -33.92 -9.94
C ASP A 28 -37.07 -33.00 -11.01
N GLY A 29 -35.75 -32.87 -11.02
CA GLY A 29 -34.99 -32.00 -11.93
C GLY A 29 -35.20 -30.49 -11.70
N ALA A 30 -35.89 -30.09 -10.64
CA ALA A 30 -36.17 -28.69 -10.33
C ALA A 30 -34.94 -27.91 -9.84
N VAL A 31 -34.07 -28.58 -9.09
CA VAL A 31 -32.89 -27.98 -8.46
C VAL A 31 -31.63 -28.56 -9.07
N HIS A 32 -30.73 -27.68 -9.48
CA HIS A 32 -29.42 -28.03 -10.02
C HIS A 32 -28.35 -27.31 -9.20
N VAL A 33 -27.47 -28.09 -8.58
CA VAL A 33 -26.37 -27.59 -7.77
C VAL A 33 -25.05 -27.91 -8.46
N VAL A 34 -24.24 -26.89 -8.71
CA VAL A 34 -22.89 -27.04 -9.28
C VAL A 34 -21.89 -26.31 -8.42
N GLU A 35 -20.87 -27.02 -7.98
CA GLU A 35 -19.73 -26.50 -7.25
C GLU A 35 -18.49 -26.53 -8.15
N ARG A 36 -17.79 -25.40 -8.24
CA ARG A 36 -16.68 -25.18 -9.18
C ARG A 36 -15.49 -24.59 -8.45
N SER A 37 -14.30 -25.08 -8.78
CA SER A 37 -13.04 -24.41 -8.48
C SER A 37 -12.71 -23.48 -9.64
N CYS A 38 -12.45 -22.23 -9.34
CA CYS A 38 -12.26 -21.18 -10.32
C CYS A 38 -10.89 -20.52 -10.11
N ARG A 39 -10.14 -20.35 -11.20
CA ARG A 39 -8.79 -19.77 -11.19
C ARG A 39 -8.80 -18.37 -11.74
N LEU A 40 -8.28 -17.41 -10.96
CA LEU A 40 -8.01 -16.04 -11.37
C LEU A 40 -6.51 -15.80 -11.49
N ARG A 41 -6.12 -15.05 -12.51
CA ARG A 41 -4.77 -14.49 -12.61
C ARG A 41 -4.65 -13.37 -11.61
N VAL A 42 -3.62 -13.44 -10.75
CA VAL A 42 -3.31 -12.36 -9.84
C VAL A 42 -2.63 -11.23 -10.62
N GLU A 43 -3.31 -10.11 -10.85
CA GLU A 43 -2.68 -8.89 -11.41
C GLU A 43 -1.95 -8.11 -10.32
N ALA A 44 -1.01 -8.78 -9.65
CA ALA A 44 -0.09 -8.16 -8.73
C ALA A 44 1.34 -8.20 -9.28
N PRO A 45 2.19 -7.21 -8.96
CA PRO A 45 3.61 -7.23 -9.29
C PRO A 45 4.25 -8.57 -8.93
N ARG A 46 5.28 -8.99 -9.67
CA ARG A 46 5.98 -10.27 -9.46
C ARG A 46 6.38 -10.50 -8.00
N LEU A 47 6.64 -9.41 -7.27
CA LEU A 47 6.94 -9.44 -5.84
C LEU A 47 5.73 -9.85 -5.00
N LEU A 48 4.54 -9.30 -5.22
CA LEU A 48 3.31 -9.75 -4.56
C LEU A 48 2.96 -11.19 -4.96
N ARG A 49 3.09 -11.60 -6.24
CA ARG A 49 2.93 -13.02 -6.63
C ARG A 49 3.91 -13.95 -5.92
N LYS A 50 5.14 -13.48 -5.65
CA LYS A 50 6.16 -14.22 -4.90
C LYS A 50 5.89 -14.22 -3.38
N ILE A 51 5.56 -13.06 -2.80
CA ILE A 51 5.13 -12.84 -1.39
C ILE A 51 3.94 -13.70 -1.04
N ALA A 52 3.02 -13.82 -1.98
CA ALA A 52 1.77 -14.52 -1.82
C ALA A 52 1.93 -16.02 -2.16
N GLY A 53 3.05 -16.43 -2.77
CA GLY A 53 3.38 -17.83 -3.08
C GLY A 53 2.47 -18.48 -4.14
N VAL A 54 1.55 -17.74 -4.76
CA VAL A 54 0.58 -18.29 -5.69
C VAL A 54 0.44 -17.39 -6.92
N GLU A 55 0.71 -17.96 -8.09
CA GLU A 55 0.54 -17.28 -9.38
C GLU A 55 -0.94 -17.02 -9.74
N HIS A 56 -1.84 -17.76 -9.08
CA HIS A 56 -3.27 -17.83 -9.36
C HIS A 56 -4.03 -17.77 -8.03
N VAL A 57 -5.15 -17.04 -7.96
CA VAL A 57 -6.08 -17.15 -6.82
C VAL A 57 -7.14 -18.17 -7.19
N VAL A 58 -7.33 -19.16 -6.33
CA VAL A 58 -8.39 -20.15 -6.43
C VAL A 58 -9.55 -19.73 -5.53
N PHE A 59 -10.74 -19.65 -6.12
CA PHE A 59 -11.99 -19.50 -5.38
C PHE A 59 -12.91 -20.68 -5.68
N VAL A 60 -13.59 -21.17 -4.65
CA VAL A 60 -14.63 -22.18 -4.79
C VAL A 60 -15.96 -21.48 -4.84
N GLN A 61 -16.76 -21.84 -5.83
CA GLN A 61 -18.05 -21.26 -6.11
C GLN A 61 -19.11 -22.36 -6.16
N ARG A 62 -20.18 -22.19 -5.39
CA ARG A 62 -21.36 -23.06 -5.37
C ARG A 62 -22.55 -22.31 -5.94
N ASN A 63 -23.14 -22.86 -7.00
CA ASN A 63 -24.35 -22.35 -7.64
C ASN A 63 -25.51 -23.29 -7.35
N VAL A 64 -26.64 -22.73 -6.93
CA VAL A 64 -27.90 -23.44 -6.72
C VAL A 64 -28.96 -22.79 -7.61
N LEU A 65 -29.25 -23.41 -8.75
CA LEU A 65 -30.33 -23.02 -9.64
C LEU A 65 -31.60 -23.78 -9.24
N ASN A 66 -32.60 -23.08 -8.73
CA ASN A 66 -33.91 -23.64 -8.44
C ASN A 66 -34.92 -23.12 -9.47
N ARG A 67 -35.31 -23.97 -10.41
CA ARG A 67 -36.24 -23.63 -11.49
C ARG A 67 -37.69 -23.55 -11.01
N LYS A 68 -38.04 -24.25 -9.93
CA LYS A 68 -39.38 -24.20 -9.32
C LYS A 68 -39.61 -22.85 -8.64
N GLU A 69 -38.66 -22.42 -7.81
CA GLU A 69 -38.72 -21.14 -7.10
C GLU A 69 -38.22 -19.96 -7.95
N ARG A 70 -37.72 -20.23 -9.16
CA ARG A 70 -37.15 -19.23 -10.09
C ARG A 70 -36.02 -18.42 -9.45
N THR A 71 -35.12 -19.11 -8.75
CA THR A 71 -33.98 -18.49 -8.06
C THR A 71 -32.64 -19.07 -8.51
N LEU A 72 -31.61 -18.23 -8.50
CA LEU A 72 -30.21 -18.64 -8.63
C LEU A 72 -29.43 -18.03 -7.46
N LEU A 73 -28.98 -18.89 -6.55
CA LEU A 73 -28.10 -18.52 -5.46
C LEU A 73 -26.67 -18.92 -5.81
N ILE A 74 -25.73 -18.01 -5.59
CA ILE A 74 -24.31 -18.25 -5.82
C ILE A 74 -23.58 -17.86 -4.54
N GLU A 75 -22.78 -18.79 -4.03
CA GLU A 75 -21.90 -18.59 -2.89
C GLU A 75 -20.47 -18.81 -3.38
N ALA A 76 -19.56 -17.88 -3.12
CA ALA A 76 -18.15 -18.01 -3.48
C ALA A 76 -17.27 -17.66 -2.29
N HIS A 77 -16.15 -18.38 -2.16
CA HIS A 77 -15.12 -18.09 -1.17
C HIS A 77 -13.73 -18.39 -1.74
N ASN A 78 -12.72 -17.69 -1.27
CA ASN A 78 -11.35 -17.98 -1.66
C ASN A 78 -10.80 -19.19 -0.88
N GLU A 79 -10.11 -20.09 -1.58
CA GLU A 79 -9.29 -21.13 -0.92
C GLU A 79 -7.85 -20.64 -0.79
N THR A 80 -7.32 -20.04 -1.85
CA THR A 80 -6.00 -19.41 -1.79
C THR A 80 -6.07 -18.14 -0.95
N PHE A 81 -5.07 -17.89 -0.09
CA PHE A 81 -5.01 -16.75 0.86
C PHE A 81 -5.98 -16.79 2.03
N ALA A 82 -6.76 -17.86 2.24
CA ALA A 82 -7.74 -17.93 3.32
C ALA A 82 -7.16 -17.70 4.73
N ASN A 83 -5.85 -17.89 4.93
CA ASN A 83 -5.18 -17.63 6.21
C ASN A 83 -4.96 -16.13 6.50
N ARG A 84 -4.97 -15.27 5.47
CA ARG A 84 -4.68 -13.82 5.57
C ARG A 84 -5.83 -12.93 5.12
N VAL A 85 -6.57 -13.37 4.11
CA VAL A 85 -7.71 -12.63 3.57
C VAL A 85 -8.80 -13.65 3.32
N VAL A 86 -9.93 -13.52 4.01
CA VAL A 86 -11.11 -14.33 3.78
C VAL A 86 -12.12 -13.48 3.03
N VAL A 87 -12.38 -13.84 1.78
CA VAL A 87 -13.41 -13.27 0.92
C VAL A 87 -14.58 -14.25 0.90
N LYS A 88 -15.77 -13.79 1.22
CA LYS A 88 -17.01 -14.50 0.97
C LYS A 88 -17.93 -13.62 0.14
N GLU A 89 -18.49 -14.18 -0.91
CA GLU A 89 -19.39 -13.46 -1.81
C GLU A 89 -20.67 -14.27 -1.98
N ASN A 90 -21.82 -13.62 -1.79
CA ASN A 90 -23.13 -14.20 -2.01
C ASN A 90 -23.88 -13.36 -3.04
N CYS A 91 -24.31 -14.00 -4.13
CA CYS A 91 -25.18 -13.39 -5.12
C CYS A 91 -26.52 -14.12 -5.18
N SER A 92 -27.60 -13.37 -5.33
CA SER A 92 -28.96 -13.89 -5.43
C SER A 92 -29.67 -13.26 -6.61
N TYR A 93 -30.15 -14.09 -7.52
CA TYR A 93 -31.08 -13.69 -8.57
C TYR A 93 -32.46 -14.26 -8.24
N ARG A 94 -33.46 -13.39 -8.17
CA ARG A 94 -34.84 -13.73 -7.82
C ARG A 94 -35.82 -12.97 -8.71
N VAL A 95 -37.04 -13.45 -8.80
CA VAL A 95 -38.13 -12.72 -9.49
C VAL A 95 -38.49 -11.48 -8.66
N HIS A 96 -38.75 -10.35 -9.33
CA HIS A 96 -39.19 -9.15 -8.62
C HIS A 96 -40.61 -9.36 -8.04
N PRO A 97 -40.86 -8.99 -6.77
CA PRO A 97 -42.12 -9.28 -6.09
C PRO A 97 -43.34 -8.62 -6.74
N GLU A 98 -43.14 -7.47 -7.40
CA GLU A 98 -44.22 -6.70 -8.04
C GLU A 98 -44.30 -6.90 -9.56
N ASN A 99 -43.27 -7.50 -10.19
CA ASN A 99 -43.21 -7.65 -11.63
C ASN A 99 -42.52 -8.97 -12.01
N GLU A 100 -43.30 -9.93 -12.50
CA GLU A 100 -42.78 -11.27 -12.80
C GLU A 100 -41.78 -11.32 -13.96
N ASP A 101 -41.70 -10.27 -14.78
CA ASP A 101 -40.76 -10.15 -15.91
C ASP A 101 -39.43 -9.53 -15.49
N TRP A 102 -39.33 -9.03 -14.25
CA TRP A 102 -38.10 -8.42 -13.73
C TRP A 102 -37.30 -9.39 -12.86
N THR A 103 -35.98 -9.23 -12.91
CA THR A 103 -35.04 -9.97 -12.05
C THR A 103 -34.47 -9.03 -11.00
N CYS A 104 -34.72 -9.33 -9.73
CA CYS A 104 -33.98 -8.76 -8.60
C CYS A 104 -32.60 -9.41 -8.53
N PHE A 105 -31.55 -8.60 -8.61
CA PHE A 105 -30.18 -9.02 -8.35
C PHE A 105 -29.70 -8.38 -7.05
N GLU A 106 -29.27 -9.22 -6.12
CA GLU A 106 -28.66 -8.81 -4.87
C GLU A 106 -27.28 -9.44 -4.74
N GLN A 107 -26.29 -8.64 -4.40
CA GLN A 107 -24.91 -9.07 -4.23
C GLN A 107 -24.40 -8.54 -2.90
N SER A 108 -23.86 -9.43 -2.09
CA SER A 108 -23.18 -9.09 -0.84
C SER A 108 -21.82 -9.76 -0.83
N ALA A 109 -20.83 -9.08 -0.29
CA ALA A 109 -19.55 -9.69 0.01
C ALA A 109 -19.09 -9.28 1.39
N SER A 110 -18.40 -10.19 2.06
CA SER A 110 -17.62 -9.90 3.25
C SER A 110 -16.16 -10.17 2.97
N LEU A 111 -15.33 -9.32 3.56
CA LEU A 111 -13.89 -9.42 3.53
C LEU A 111 -13.42 -9.36 4.97
N ASP A 112 -12.60 -10.31 5.38
CA ASP A 112 -11.95 -10.36 6.68
C ASP A 112 -10.44 -10.43 6.44
N ILE A 113 -9.73 -9.37 6.82
CA ILE A 113 -8.27 -9.26 6.65
C ILE A 113 -7.62 -9.58 7.99
N ARG A 114 -6.80 -10.64 8.01
CA ARG A 114 -6.14 -11.15 9.21
C ARG A 114 -4.64 -10.85 9.13
N SER A 115 -4.12 -10.23 10.19
CA SER A 115 -2.69 -10.04 10.44
C SER A 115 -1.92 -9.36 9.30
N PHE A 116 -2.18 -8.08 9.08
CA PHE A 116 -1.41 -7.23 8.15
C PHE A 116 -0.72 -6.09 8.90
N PHE A 117 0.12 -6.45 9.89
CA PHE A 117 0.96 -5.50 10.63
C PHE A 117 0.15 -4.33 11.27
N GLY A 118 -1.14 -4.52 11.57
CA GLY A 118 -1.99 -3.45 12.10
C GLY A 118 -2.60 -2.50 11.07
N PHE A 119 -2.49 -2.82 9.77
CA PHE A 119 -3.04 -2.04 8.66
C PHE A 119 -4.31 -2.65 8.05
N GLU A 120 -4.98 -3.56 8.76
CA GLU A 120 -6.15 -4.31 8.30
C GLU A 120 -7.24 -3.34 7.81
N SER A 121 -7.56 -2.31 8.60
CA SER A 121 -8.60 -1.32 8.26
C SER A 121 -8.31 -0.51 6.99
N ALA A 122 -7.05 -0.25 6.68
CA ALA A 122 -6.65 0.47 5.47
C ALA A 122 -6.80 -0.43 4.24
N LEU A 123 -6.33 -1.68 4.35
CA LEU A 123 -6.47 -2.68 3.29
C LEU A 123 -7.95 -3.03 3.04
N GLU A 124 -8.77 -3.10 4.10
CA GLU A 124 -10.22 -3.32 4.01
C GLU A 124 -10.88 -2.22 3.18
N LYS A 125 -10.60 -0.94 3.48
CA LYS A 125 -11.17 0.19 2.72
C LYS A 125 -10.82 0.11 1.23
N ILE A 126 -9.60 -0.27 0.88
CA ILE A 126 -9.16 -0.40 -0.51
C ILE A 126 -9.87 -1.56 -1.19
N ALA A 127 -9.88 -2.73 -0.55
CA ALA A 127 -10.51 -3.91 -1.10
C ALA A 127 -12.01 -3.68 -1.32
N MET A 128 -12.67 -2.95 -0.42
CA MET A 128 -14.05 -2.48 -0.61
C MET A 128 -14.18 -1.54 -1.81
N ARG A 129 -13.31 -0.53 -1.96
CA ARG A 129 -13.32 0.36 -3.15
C ARG A 129 -13.15 -0.41 -4.45
N GLN A 130 -12.18 -1.34 -4.51
CA GLN A 130 -11.93 -2.17 -5.69
C GLN A 130 -13.10 -3.11 -5.99
N TYR A 131 -13.69 -3.69 -4.95
CA TYR A 131 -14.88 -4.52 -5.06
C TYR A 131 -16.05 -3.71 -5.63
N THR A 132 -16.34 -2.52 -5.07
CA THR A 132 -17.37 -1.60 -5.58
C THR A 132 -17.14 -1.23 -7.05
N ALA A 133 -15.90 -0.93 -7.44
CA ALA A 133 -15.57 -0.62 -8.83
C ALA A 133 -15.83 -1.81 -9.79
N ASN A 134 -15.67 -3.04 -9.31
CA ASN A 134 -15.84 -4.25 -10.10
C ASN A 134 -17.31 -4.71 -10.22
N VAL A 135 -18.19 -4.32 -9.28
CA VAL A 135 -19.63 -4.67 -9.32
C VAL A 135 -20.27 -4.24 -10.64
N LYS A 136 -19.97 -3.03 -11.13
CA LYS A 136 -20.53 -2.51 -12.39
C LYS A 136 -20.16 -3.38 -13.60
N ARG A 137 -18.90 -3.85 -13.68
CA ARG A 137 -18.46 -4.76 -14.75
C ARG A 137 -19.19 -6.09 -14.69
N GLY A 138 -19.48 -6.61 -13.49
CA GLY A 138 -20.23 -7.86 -13.33
C GLY A 138 -21.60 -7.81 -14.01
N LYS A 139 -22.31 -6.69 -13.89
CA LYS A 139 -23.58 -6.44 -14.58
C LYS A 139 -23.40 -6.38 -16.09
N GLU A 140 -22.43 -5.62 -16.57
CA GLU A 140 -22.12 -5.48 -18.01
C GLU A 140 -21.83 -6.84 -18.68
N VAL A 141 -21.10 -7.74 -18.00
CA VAL A 141 -20.83 -9.10 -18.49
C VAL A 141 -22.12 -9.92 -18.63
N ILE A 142 -23.04 -9.83 -17.67
CA ILE A 142 -24.32 -10.56 -17.74
C ILE A 142 -25.20 -10.01 -18.87
N GLU A 143 -25.27 -8.69 -19.02
CA GLU A 143 -26.01 -8.02 -20.10
C GLU A 143 -25.46 -8.41 -21.48
N HIS A 144 -24.13 -8.48 -21.64
CA HIS A 144 -23.49 -8.94 -22.86
C HIS A 144 -23.99 -10.34 -23.27
N TYR A 145 -23.93 -11.32 -22.35
CA TYR A 145 -24.38 -12.68 -22.65
C TYR A 145 -25.91 -12.82 -22.77
N LEU A 146 -26.69 -11.94 -22.16
CA LEU A 146 -28.14 -11.86 -22.41
C LEU A 146 -28.41 -11.44 -23.85
N ASN A 147 -27.77 -10.36 -24.30
CA ASN A 147 -27.89 -9.86 -25.67
C ASN A 147 -27.42 -10.90 -26.71
N GLU A 148 -26.32 -11.62 -26.42
CA GLU A 148 -25.86 -12.72 -27.27
C GLU A 148 -26.92 -13.82 -27.40
N LEU A 149 -27.53 -14.26 -26.29
CA LEU A 149 -28.57 -15.30 -26.31
C LEU A 149 -29.82 -14.85 -27.06
N ILE A 150 -30.23 -13.58 -26.90
CA ILE A 150 -31.35 -12.99 -27.64
C ILE A 150 -31.04 -12.98 -29.14
N SER A 151 -29.83 -12.59 -29.53
CA SER A 151 -29.39 -12.61 -30.94
C SER A 151 -29.35 -14.01 -31.54
N GLN A 152 -29.12 -15.05 -30.71
CA GLN A 152 -29.15 -16.46 -31.08
C GLN A 152 -30.58 -17.04 -31.10
N GLY A 153 -31.62 -16.21 -30.89
CA GLY A 153 -33.03 -16.62 -30.92
C GLY A 153 -33.58 -17.14 -29.59
N THR A 154 -32.80 -17.08 -28.51
CA THR A 154 -33.26 -17.45 -27.16
C THR A 154 -33.75 -16.21 -26.42
N SER A 155 -34.99 -15.80 -26.67
CA SER A 155 -35.63 -14.67 -25.98
C SER A 155 -36.47 -15.08 -24.75
N HIS A 156 -36.85 -16.35 -24.64
CA HIS A 156 -37.69 -16.87 -23.56
C HIS A 156 -37.30 -18.30 -23.17
N ILE A 157 -37.36 -18.62 -21.88
CA ILE A 157 -37.14 -19.97 -21.33
C ILE A 157 -38.44 -20.44 -20.67
N PRO A 158 -39.00 -21.61 -21.05
CA PRO A 158 -40.21 -22.15 -20.43
C PRO A 158 -40.09 -22.31 -18.92
N ARG A 159 -41.18 -22.03 -18.19
CA ARG A 159 -41.26 -22.29 -16.74
C ARG A 159 -41.16 -23.79 -16.48
N TRP A 160 -40.48 -24.17 -15.39
CA TRP A 160 -40.39 -25.56 -15.00
C TRP A 160 -41.76 -26.08 -14.58
N THR A 161 -42.10 -27.28 -15.04
CA THR A 161 -43.28 -28.02 -14.64
C THR A 161 -42.85 -29.40 -14.10
N PRO A 162 -43.54 -29.93 -13.07
CA PRO A 162 -43.28 -31.28 -12.60
C PRO A 162 -43.54 -32.29 -13.72
N ALA A 163 -42.69 -33.30 -13.86
CA ALA A 163 -42.95 -34.39 -14.80
C ALA A 163 -44.22 -35.13 -14.37
N LEU A 164 -45.27 -35.10 -15.21
CA LEU A 164 -46.40 -36.02 -15.08
C LEU A 164 -45.87 -37.44 -15.35
N ALA A 165 -46.13 -38.37 -14.44
CA ALA A 165 -45.88 -39.78 -14.65
C ALA A 165 -46.57 -40.22 -15.96
N ARG A 166 -45.79 -40.69 -16.93
CA ARG A 166 -46.31 -41.26 -18.17
C ARG A 166 -46.95 -42.62 -17.87
N GLU A 167 -48.25 -42.74 -18.06
CA GLU A 167 -48.86 -43.98 -18.54
C GLU A 167 -48.92 -43.91 -20.07
N GLU A 168 -48.26 -44.85 -20.74
CA GLU A 168 -48.41 -45.11 -22.17
C GLU A 168 -49.58 -46.07 -22.42
N ASP A 169 -50.07 -46.01 -23.67
CA ASP A 169 -50.94 -46.94 -24.40
C ASP A 169 -52.47 -46.81 -24.32
N ALA A 170 -53.05 -46.22 -25.38
CA ALA A 170 -54.11 -46.85 -26.18
C ALA A 170 -54.45 -46.08 -27.49
N LEU A 171 -54.12 -46.71 -28.63
CA LEU A 171 -54.94 -46.86 -29.87
C LEU A 171 -55.27 -45.65 -30.80
N SER A 172 -54.62 -45.68 -31.98
CA SER A 172 -54.89 -45.29 -33.39
C SER A 172 -56.35 -45.02 -33.90
N PRO A 173 -56.59 -44.69 -35.21
CA PRO A 173 -56.03 -43.69 -36.15
C PRO A 173 -57.13 -42.96 -37.03
N ALA A 174 -56.71 -42.26 -38.11
CA ALA A 174 -57.48 -41.64 -39.23
C ALA A 174 -57.92 -40.17 -39.05
N GLY A 175 -57.86 -39.25 -40.02
CA GLY A 175 -57.39 -39.23 -41.40
C GLY A 175 -57.66 -37.85 -42.04
N GLN A 176 -57.11 -37.64 -43.24
CA GLN A 176 -57.53 -36.70 -44.31
C GLN A 176 -57.24 -35.18 -44.26
N ARG A 177 -56.58 -34.77 -45.38
CA ARG A 177 -56.83 -33.63 -46.30
C ARG A 177 -56.17 -32.25 -46.06
N GLU A 178 -55.26 -31.92 -46.99
CA GLU A 178 -54.95 -30.59 -47.58
C GLU A 178 -56.21 -29.88 -48.19
N PRO A 179 -56.22 -28.60 -48.67
CA PRO A 179 -55.09 -27.80 -49.21
C PRO A 179 -55.06 -26.24 -49.05
N CYS A 180 -53.89 -25.67 -49.38
CA CYS A 180 -53.55 -24.44 -50.14
C CYS A 180 -54.28 -23.07 -49.96
N SER A 181 -53.48 -22.00 -49.81
CA SER A 181 -53.37 -20.79 -50.69
C SER A 181 -52.35 -19.77 -50.10
N LEU A 182 -51.27 -19.33 -50.80
CA LEU A 182 -51.13 -18.15 -51.72
C LEU A 182 -51.75 -16.86 -51.13
N GLU A 183 -51.17 -15.66 -51.06
CA GLU A 183 -50.11 -14.91 -51.77
C GLU A 183 -50.04 -13.52 -51.01
N VAL A 184 -48.99 -12.67 -50.96
CA VAL A 184 -48.60 -11.59 -51.90
C VAL A 184 -47.50 -10.74 -51.21
N CYS A 185 -46.53 -10.24 -52.00
CA CYS A 185 -45.43 -9.32 -51.64
C CYS A 185 -45.82 -7.83 -51.53
N GLY A 186 -44.97 -7.05 -50.84
CA GLY A 186 -44.77 -5.62 -51.12
C GLY A 186 -43.80 -4.92 -50.15
N PRO A 187 -42.63 -4.43 -50.61
CA PRO A 187 -41.73 -3.58 -49.82
C PRO A 187 -41.87 -2.10 -50.20
N SER A 188 -41.65 -1.20 -49.24
CA SER A 188 -41.40 0.22 -49.52
C SER A 188 -40.54 0.84 -48.42
N SER A 189 -39.27 1.03 -48.72
CA SER A 189 -38.32 1.87 -47.99
C SER A 189 -38.25 3.25 -48.65
N ALA A 190 -38.41 4.32 -47.89
CA ALA A 190 -38.09 5.67 -48.33
C ALA A 190 -37.27 6.41 -47.24
N GLN A 191 -36.31 7.18 -47.74
CA GLN A 191 -35.16 7.80 -47.08
C GLN A 191 -35.54 9.07 -46.29
N ASN A 192 -34.76 9.39 -45.26
CA ASN A 192 -34.68 10.73 -44.67
C ASN A 192 -33.33 11.38 -45.06
N PRO A 193 -33.25 12.71 -45.28
CA PRO A 193 -32.00 13.40 -45.60
C PRO A 193 -31.23 13.90 -44.37
N THR A 194 -29.94 14.08 -44.60
CA THR A 194 -28.83 14.56 -43.74
C THR A 194 -29.01 15.94 -43.08
N PRO A 195 -28.33 16.22 -41.95
CA PRO A 195 -28.25 17.56 -41.37
C PRO A 195 -27.10 18.41 -41.97
N GLU A 196 -27.35 19.71 -42.05
CA GLU A 196 -26.44 20.76 -42.51
C GLU A 196 -25.28 20.99 -41.53
N SER A 197 -24.09 21.20 -42.10
CA SER A 197 -22.86 21.55 -41.40
C SER A 197 -22.87 23.03 -40.96
N VAL A 198 -22.89 23.28 -39.66
CA VAL A 198 -22.53 24.58 -39.08
C VAL A 198 -21.01 24.60 -38.89
N SER A 199 -20.35 25.54 -39.55
CA SER A 199 -18.93 25.85 -39.41
C SER A 199 -18.66 26.64 -38.12
N THR A 200 -17.92 26.06 -37.17
CA THR A 200 -17.32 26.75 -36.03
C THR A 200 -15.81 26.86 -36.23
N ASP A 201 -15.38 27.94 -36.91
CA ASP A 201 -13.97 28.18 -37.26
C ASP A 201 -13.23 28.99 -36.16
N GLY A 202 -13.40 28.60 -34.89
CA GLY A 202 -12.83 29.32 -33.73
C GLY A 202 -12.17 28.45 -32.65
N ASP A 203 -12.27 27.12 -32.73
CA ASP A 203 -11.86 26.22 -31.64
C ASP A 203 -10.66 25.31 -31.96
N LYS A 204 -10.04 25.46 -33.14
CA LYS A 204 -8.81 24.71 -33.45
C LYS A 204 -7.63 25.30 -32.69
N LEU A 205 -7.12 24.54 -31.74
CA LEU A 205 -5.79 24.78 -31.15
C LEU A 205 -4.78 24.83 -32.30
N ASP A 206 -3.88 25.82 -32.28
CA ASP A 206 -2.81 25.94 -33.27
C ASP A 206 -1.94 24.67 -33.28
N ALA A 207 -1.71 24.08 -34.44
CA ALA A 207 -0.95 22.84 -34.58
C ALA A 207 0.48 22.99 -34.03
N ASP A 208 1.07 24.18 -34.22
CA ASP A 208 2.40 24.51 -33.71
C ASP A 208 2.42 24.62 -32.17
N TYR A 209 1.32 25.05 -31.56
CA TYR A 209 1.16 25.07 -30.10
C TYR A 209 0.95 23.67 -29.53
N ILE A 210 0.12 22.84 -30.18
CA ILE A 210 -0.10 21.45 -29.78
C ILE A 210 1.24 20.70 -29.77
N GLU A 211 1.98 20.72 -30.89
CA GLU A 211 3.24 19.98 -31.02
C GLU A 211 4.28 20.44 -29.98
N ARG A 212 4.37 21.75 -29.73
CA ARG A 212 5.38 22.33 -28.85
C ARG A 212 5.06 22.19 -27.36
N CYS A 213 3.80 22.31 -26.95
CA CYS A 213 3.41 22.41 -25.54
C CYS A 213 2.63 21.18 -25.05
N LEU A 214 1.85 20.53 -25.92
CA LEU A 214 0.96 19.40 -25.56
C LEU A 214 1.48 18.05 -26.07
N GLY A 215 2.40 18.09 -27.05
CA GLY A 215 2.92 16.94 -27.77
C GLY A 215 1.97 16.47 -28.86
N HIS A 216 2.13 15.22 -29.29
CA HIS A 216 1.30 14.67 -30.36
C HIS A 216 -0.05 14.19 -29.82
N LEU A 217 -1.13 14.74 -30.36
CA LEU A 217 -2.50 14.34 -30.05
C LEU A 217 -3.17 13.81 -31.31
N THR A 218 -3.93 12.73 -31.19
CA THR A 218 -4.81 12.28 -32.26
C THR A 218 -6.02 13.21 -32.36
N PRO A 219 -6.71 13.29 -33.52
CA PRO A 219 -7.90 14.13 -33.66
C PRO A 219 -8.99 13.85 -32.62
N MET A 220 -9.12 12.58 -32.18
CA MET A 220 -10.03 12.21 -31.10
C MET A 220 -9.60 12.83 -29.76
N GLN A 221 -8.32 12.75 -29.43
CA GLN A 221 -7.77 13.29 -28.19
C GLN A 221 -7.86 14.83 -28.14
N GLU A 222 -7.60 15.49 -29.26
CA GLU A 222 -7.81 16.93 -29.42
C GLU A 222 -9.27 17.30 -29.21
N SER A 223 -10.19 16.57 -29.86
CA SER A 223 -11.63 16.77 -29.68
C SER A 223 -12.04 16.60 -28.21
N CYS A 224 -11.52 15.59 -27.51
CA CYS A 224 -11.80 15.41 -26.09
C CYS A 224 -11.29 16.58 -25.24
N LEU A 225 -10.08 17.08 -25.53
CA LEU A 225 -9.51 18.24 -24.83
C LEU A 225 -10.35 19.50 -25.05
N VAL A 226 -10.73 19.79 -26.29
CA VAL A 226 -11.56 20.95 -26.65
C VAL A 226 -12.93 20.85 -25.97
N GLN A 227 -13.59 19.70 -26.01
CA GLN A 227 -14.90 19.49 -25.38
C GLN A 227 -14.85 19.69 -23.86
N LEU A 228 -13.84 19.12 -23.19
CA LEU A 228 -13.72 19.26 -21.74
C LEU A 228 -13.38 20.71 -21.34
N ARG A 229 -12.54 21.39 -22.13
CA ARG A 229 -12.21 22.81 -21.93
C ARG A 229 -13.44 23.72 -22.12
N HIS A 230 -14.22 23.50 -23.17
CA HIS A 230 -15.46 24.24 -23.42
C HIS A 230 -16.45 24.04 -22.27
N TRP A 231 -16.64 22.80 -21.83
CA TRP A 231 -17.50 22.50 -20.69
C TRP A 231 -17.05 23.22 -19.40
N LEU A 232 -15.74 23.29 -19.15
CA LEU A 232 -15.18 24.06 -18.02
C LEU A 232 -15.44 25.55 -18.16
N GLN A 233 -15.32 26.13 -19.36
CA GLN A 233 -15.62 27.54 -19.61
C GLN A 233 -17.07 27.89 -19.27
N GLU A 234 -18.01 26.98 -19.53
CA GLU A 234 -19.43 27.19 -19.24
C GLU A 234 -19.77 26.98 -17.76
N THR A 235 -19.13 26.01 -17.10
CA THR A 235 -19.59 25.51 -15.79
C THR A 235 -18.72 26.00 -14.62
N HIS A 236 -17.43 26.25 -14.84
CA HIS A 236 -16.48 26.60 -13.80
C HIS A 236 -16.38 28.11 -13.61
N LYS A 237 -16.58 28.59 -12.39
CA LYS A 237 -16.59 30.04 -12.06
C LYS A 237 -15.21 30.63 -11.77
N GLY A 238 -14.18 29.78 -11.63
CA GLY A 238 -12.80 30.20 -11.35
C GLY A 238 -11.90 30.22 -12.60
N LYS A 239 -10.61 30.48 -12.40
CA LYS A 239 -9.60 30.44 -13.46
C LYS A 239 -9.59 29.05 -14.13
N ILE A 240 -9.71 29.03 -15.45
CA ILE A 240 -9.68 27.79 -16.22
C ILE A 240 -8.25 27.21 -16.18
N PRO A 241 -8.07 25.92 -15.86
CA PRO A 241 -6.77 25.27 -15.91
C PRO A 241 -6.16 25.33 -17.32
N LYS A 242 -4.82 25.36 -17.39
CA LYS A 242 -4.11 25.28 -18.68
C LYS A 242 -4.42 23.96 -19.39
N ASP A 243 -4.31 23.93 -20.71
CA ASP A 243 -4.56 22.73 -21.52
C ASP A 243 -3.70 21.53 -21.07
N GLU A 244 -2.43 21.76 -20.74
CA GLU A 244 -1.53 20.75 -20.17
C GLU A 244 -2.09 20.10 -18.90
N HIS A 245 -2.71 20.92 -18.03
CA HIS A 245 -3.33 20.45 -16.79
C HIS A 245 -4.54 19.57 -17.11
N ILE A 246 -5.45 20.04 -17.97
CA ILE A 246 -6.67 19.30 -18.39
C ILE A 246 -6.28 17.97 -19.05
N LEU A 247 -5.26 17.99 -19.91
CA LEU A 247 -4.78 16.84 -20.66
C LEU A 247 -4.26 15.72 -19.77
N ARG A 248 -3.68 16.02 -18.60
CA ARG A 248 -3.28 14.99 -17.62
C ARG A 248 -4.47 14.19 -17.09
N PHE A 249 -5.58 14.86 -16.79
CA PHE A 249 -6.80 14.18 -16.32
C PHE A 249 -7.46 13.35 -17.42
N LEU A 250 -7.40 13.82 -18.67
CA LEU A 250 -7.82 13.03 -19.83
C LEU A 250 -6.95 11.78 -19.99
N ARG A 251 -5.63 11.93 -19.98
CA ARG A 251 -4.67 10.81 -20.10
C ARG A 251 -4.85 9.80 -18.97
N ALA A 252 -5.03 10.24 -17.72
CA ALA A 252 -5.24 9.36 -16.57
C ALA A 252 -6.55 8.57 -16.60
N ARG A 253 -7.48 8.91 -17.49
CA ARG A 253 -8.76 8.22 -17.67
C ARG A 253 -8.93 7.71 -19.10
N ASP A 254 -7.82 7.47 -19.81
CA ASP A 254 -7.80 6.94 -21.18
C ASP A 254 -8.70 7.73 -22.15
N PHE A 255 -8.77 9.05 -21.96
CA PHE A 255 -9.64 9.98 -22.68
C PHE A 255 -11.14 9.71 -22.55
N HIS A 256 -11.58 8.94 -21.54
CA HIS A 256 -13.00 8.87 -21.16
C HIS A 256 -13.46 10.19 -20.53
N LEU A 257 -14.12 11.02 -21.34
CA LEU A 257 -14.55 12.37 -21.01
C LEU A 257 -15.28 12.49 -19.66
N ASP A 258 -16.32 11.69 -19.41
CA ASP A 258 -17.10 11.80 -18.17
C ASP A 258 -16.26 11.49 -16.92
N ARG A 259 -15.40 10.48 -17.00
CA ARG A 259 -14.52 10.09 -15.88
C ARG A 259 -13.41 11.10 -15.64
N ALA A 260 -12.83 11.64 -16.72
CA ALA A 260 -11.83 12.69 -16.65
C ALA A 260 -12.42 13.96 -16.05
N ARG A 261 -13.64 14.33 -16.47
CA ARG A 261 -14.40 15.45 -15.92
C ARG A 261 -14.65 15.29 -14.44
N GLU A 262 -15.14 14.13 -14.01
CA GLU A 262 -15.41 13.85 -12.60
C GLU A 262 -14.14 14.01 -11.73
N MET A 263 -13.04 13.37 -12.15
CA MET A 263 -11.76 13.46 -11.45
C MET A 263 -11.22 14.90 -11.41
N LEU A 264 -11.32 15.63 -12.52
CA LEU A 264 -10.88 17.02 -12.61
C LEU A 264 -11.68 17.92 -11.67
N CYS A 265 -13.00 17.78 -11.64
CA CYS A 265 -13.86 18.55 -10.73
C CYS A 265 -13.51 18.28 -9.26
N GLN A 266 -13.31 17.01 -8.89
CA GLN A 266 -12.89 16.64 -7.54
C GLN A 266 -11.56 17.29 -7.18
N SER A 267 -10.60 17.29 -8.11
CA SER A 267 -9.30 17.90 -7.87
C SER A 267 -9.38 19.43 -7.78
N LEU A 268 -10.15 20.11 -8.64
CA LEU A 268 -10.32 21.56 -8.59
C LEU A 268 -10.97 22.01 -7.27
N SER A 269 -12.03 21.32 -6.82
CA SER A 269 -12.64 21.60 -5.53
C SER A 269 -11.67 21.35 -4.37
N TRP A 270 -10.87 20.29 -4.44
CA TRP A 270 -9.87 19.99 -3.42
C TRP A 270 -8.75 21.05 -3.38
N ARG A 271 -8.26 21.48 -4.54
CA ARG A 271 -7.24 22.53 -4.66
C ARG A 271 -7.71 23.86 -4.11
N GLU A 272 -8.97 24.23 -4.36
CA GLU A 272 -9.59 25.44 -3.79
C GLU A 272 -9.67 25.35 -2.27
N GLN A 273 -10.16 24.22 -1.73
CA GLN A 273 -10.26 24.00 -0.28
C GLN A 273 -8.91 24.09 0.45
N HIS A 274 -7.84 23.62 -0.18
CA HIS A 274 -6.49 23.57 0.42
C HIS A 274 -5.57 24.69 -0.06
N GLN A 275 -6.09 25.65 -0.83
CA GLN A 275 -5.34 26.80 -1.38
C GLN A 275 -4.04 26.43 -2.11
N VAL A 276 -4.05 25.30 -2.83
CA VAL A 276 -2.85 24.70 -3.42
C VAL A 276 -2.21 25.60 -4.48
N ASP A 277 -3.04 26.33 -5.24
CA ASP A 277 -2.56 27.24 -6.29
C ASP A 277 -1.69 28.38 -5.75
N LEU A 278 -1.83 28.72 -4.47
CA LEU A 278 -1.04 29.76 -3.80
C LEU A 278 0.11 29.18 -2.97
N LEU A 279 0.25 27.85 -2.89
CA LEU A 279 1.14 27.17 -1.95
C LEU A 279 2.60 27.62 -2.09
N LEU A 280 3.11 27.73 -3.32
CA LEU A 280 4.49 28.17 -3.57
C LEU A 280 4.75 29.65 -3.20
N GLU A 281 3.69 30.45 -3.04
CA GLU A 281 3.78 31.86 -2.65
C GLU A 281 3.57 32.05 -1.14
N THR A 282 2.65 31.28 -0.55
CA THR A 282 2.20 31.46 0.83
C THR A 282 2.91 30.56 1.84
N TRP A 283 3.53 29.47 1.40
CA TRP A 283 4.17 28.50 2.27
C TRP A 283 5.65 28.33 1.94
N ARG A 284 6.47 28.18 2.99
CA ARG A 284 7.87 27.81 2.87
C ARG A 284 8.18 26.65 3.81
N PRO A 285 9.06 25.72 3.40
CA PRO A 285 9.49 24.65 4.28
C PRO A 285 10.13 25.24 5.54
N PRO A 286 9.75 24.76 6.74
CA PRO A 286 10.49 25.09 7.96
C PRO A 286 11.96 24.67 7.84
N ALA A 287 12.87 25.40 8.47
CA ALA A 287 14.31 25.11 8.43
C ALA A 287 14.63 23.65 8.82
N LEU A 288 13.84 23.07 9.72
CA LEU A 288 13.93 21.66 10.10
C LEU A 288 13.75 20.71 8.90
N LEU A 289 12.78 20.98 8.01
CA LEU A 289 12.63 20.18 6.80
C LEU A 289 13.81 20.40 5.85
N GLU A 290 14.32 21.62 5.71
CA GLU A 290 15.48 21.89 4.86
C GLU A 290 16.73 21.14 5.33
N GLU A 291 16.87 20.89 6.64
CA GLU A 291 18.02 20.19 7.23
C GLU A 291 17.83 18.66 7.30
N PHE A 292 16.66 18.18 7.73
CA PHE A 292 16.44 16.77 8.06
C PHE A 292 15.59 15.99 7.05
N TYR A 293 14.87 16.68 6.15
CA TYR A 293 14.13 16.00 5.08
C TYR A 293 15.12 15.59 3.98
N ALA A 294 15.36 14.29 3.85
CA ALA A 294 16.38 13.73 2.96
C ALA A 294 15.94 13.70 1.48
N GLY A 295 15.41 14.82 0.97
CA GLY A 295 14.91 14.93 -0.39
C GLY A 295 15.13 16.31 -0.99
N GLY A 296 15.29 16.36 -2.31
CA GLY A 296 15.54 17.61 -3.01
C GLY A 296 15.61 17.48 -4.51
N TRP A 297 15.45 18.63 -5.18
CA TRP A 297 15.62 18.73 -6.62
C TRP A 297 17.10 18.72 -7.00
N HIS A 298 17.41 17.91 -8.01
CA HIS A 298 18.71 17.82 -8.67
C HIS A 298 18.60 18.40 -10.09
N TYR A 299 19.47 17.97 -11.01
CA TYR A 299 19.45 18.34 -12.42
C TYR A 299 18.19 17.79 -13.16
N HIS A 300 18.38 17.28 -14.37
CA HIS A 300 17.34 16.65 -15.18
C HIS A 300 17.84 15.30 -15.70
N ASP A 301 16.89 14.43 -16.06
CA ASP A 301 17.19 13.20 -16.76
C ASP A 301 17.52 13.46 -18.25
N VAL A 302 17.92 12.43 -19.00
CA VAL A 302 18.28 12.55 -20.43
C VAL A 302 17.11 12.99 -21.33
N ASP A 303 15.87 12.84 -20.84
CA ASP A 303 14.66 13.31 -21.52
C ASP A 303 14.33 14.77 -21.15
N GLY A 304 15.16 15.42 -20.34
CA GLY A 304 14.98 16.80 -19.87
C GLY A 304 13.98 16.93 -18.73
N ARG A 305 13.52 15.82 -18.13
CA ARG A 305 12.58 15.85 -17.00
C ARG A 305 13.33 16.27 -15.74
N PRO A 306 12.77 17.19 -14.92
CA PRO A 306 13.37 17.53 -13.64
C PRO A 306 13.59 16.27 -12.77
N LEU A 307 14.77 16.14 -12.17
CA LEU A 307 15.12 15.01 -11.32
C LEU A 307 14.93 15.38 -9.85
N TYR A 308 14.10 14.64 -9.14
CA TYR A 308 13.96 14.71 -7.69
C TYR A 308 14.64 13.50 -7.05
N ILE A 309 15.46 13.70 -6.03
CA ILE A 309 16.14 12.63 -5.29
C ILE A 309 15.53 12.55 -3.89
N LEU A 310 15.25 11.33 -3.41
CA LEU A 310 14.75 11.04 -2.06
C LEU A 310 15.55 9.90 -1.44
N ARG A 311 16.33 10.18 -0.40
CA ARG A 311 17.09 9.18 0.37
C ARG A 311 16.25 8.62 1.52
N LEU A 312 15.17 7.91 1.17
CA LEU A 312 14.14 7.46 2.10
C LEU A 312 14.70 6.62 3.25
N GLY A 313 15.68 5.76 3.00
CA GLY A 313 16.24 4.90 4.05
C GLY A 313 17.04 5.66 5.13
N HIS A 314 17.44 6.90 4.88
CA HIS A 314 18.14 7.77 5.83
C HIS A 314 17.20 8.74 6.57
N MET A 315 15.93 8.77 6.19
CA MET A 315 14.96 9.70 6.75
C MET A 315 14.44 9.22 8.11
N ASP A 316 14.54 10.08 9.14
CA ASP A 316 13.89 9.85 10.43
C ASP A 316 12.40 10.25 10.34
N THR A 317 11.60 9.35 9.78
CA THR A 317 10.16 9.58 9.56
C THR A 317 9.41 9.87 10.86
N LYS A 318 9.77 9.20 11.96
CA LYS A 318 9.16 9.42 13.27
C LYS A 318 9.57 10.78 13.84
N GLY A 319 10.85 11.12 13.78
CA GLY A 319 11.35 12.41 14.25
C GLY A 319 10.73 13.58 13.50
N LEU A 320 10.71 13.52 12.17
CA LEU A 320 10.05 14.53 11.33
C LEU A 320 8.56 14.67 11.69
N MET A 321 7.85 13.55 11.84
CA MET A 321 6.43 13.60 12.17
C MET A 321 6.15 14.16 13.57
N LYS A 322 7.03 13.91 14.55
CA LYS A 322 6.95 14.52 15.89
C LYS A 322 7.34 16.00 15.90
N ALA A 323 8.20 16.42 14.97
CA ALA A 323 8.75 17.77 14.95
C ALA A 323 7.96 18.77 14.09
N VAL A 324 7.25 18.31 13.06
CA VAL A 324 6.44 19.21 12.21
C VAL A 324 4.99 18.76 12.06
N GLY A 325 4.65 17.52 12.40
CA GLY A 325 3.31 16.98 12.22
C GLY A 325 3.00 16.51 10.79
N GLU A 326 1.91 15.76 10.66
CA GLU A 326 1.48 15.14 9.40
C GLU A 326 1.10 16.18 8.33
N GLU A 327 0.38 17.24 8.71
CA GLU A 327 -0.08 18.27 7.76
C GLU A 327 1.07 19.06 7.14
N VAL A 328 2.10 19.39 7.91
CA VAL A 328 3.28 20.12 7.39
C VAL A 328 4.08 19.24 6.44
N LEU A 329 4.20 17.95 6.72
CA LEU A 329 4.82 16.99 5.79
C LEU A 329 3.99 16.85 4.50
N LEU A 330 2.66 16.81 4.62
CA LEU A 330 1.77 16.79 3.45
C LEU A 330 1.95 18.08 2.62
N GLN A 331 1.92 19.26 3.26
CA GLN A 331 2.19 20.54 2.59
C GLN A 331 3.56 20.55 1.90
N HIS A 332 4.60 20.00 2.53
CA HIS A 332 5.91 19.88 1.91
C HIS A 332 5.85 19.02 0.64
N ILE A 333 5.21 17.84 0.68
CA ILE A 333 5.05 16.98 -0.50
C ILE A 333 4.26 17.68 -1.60
N LEU A 334 3.20 18.41 -1.26
CA LEU A 334 2.43 19.20 -2.22
C LEU A 334 3.30 20.31 -2.84
N SER A 335 4.12 20.98 -2.04
CA SER A 335 5.04 22.02 -2.53
C SER A 335 6.07 21.44 -3.50
N VAL A 336 6.58 20.23 -3.24
CA VAL A 336 7.45 19.51 -4.17
C VAL A 336 6.71 19.23 -5.48
N ASN A 337 5.47 18.74 -5.44
CA ASN A 337 4.72 18.46 -6.67
C ASN A 337 4.40 19.74 -7.49
N GLU A 338 4.07 20.86 -6.83
CA GLU A 338 3.84 22.14 -7.52
C GLU A 338 5.14 22.71 -8.10
N GLU A 339 6.26 22.65 -7.36
CA GLU A 339 7.58 23.05 -7.87
C GLU A 339 8.01 22.16 -9.05
N GLY A 340 7.71 20.87 -9.00
CA GLY A 340 7.97 19.93 -10.10
C GLY A 340 7.24 20.33 -11.38
N GLN A 341 5.98 20.76 -11.27
CA GLN A 341 5.22 21.29 -12.41
C GLN A 341 5.85 22.58 -12.96
N LYS A 342 6.23 23.51 -12.07
CA LYS A 342 6.88 24.76 -12.48
C LYS A 342 8.22 24.51 -13.20
N ARG A 343 9.01 23.54 -12.74
CA ARG A 343 10.26 23.13 -13.40
C ARG A 343 10.00 22.48 -14.76
N CYS A 344 8.95 21.66 -14.88
CA CYS A 344 8.51 21.10 -16.15
C CYS A 344 8.16 22.22 -17.16
N GLU A 345 7.44 23.26 -16.74
CA GLU A 345 7.16 24.43 -17.59
C GLU A 345 8.44 25.17 -18.01
N GLY A 346 9.39 25.34 -17.09
CA GLY A 346 10.70 25.93 -17.36
C GLY A 346 11.49 25.12 -18.40
N ASN A 347 11.58 23.81 -18.20
CA ASN A 347 12.28 22.90 -19.10
C ASN A 347 11.59 22.84 -20.48
N THR A 348 10.26 22.86 -20.55
CA THR A 348 9.52 22.93 -21.82
C THR A 348 9.93 24.15 -22.64
N LYS A 349 10.06 25.32 -21.98
CA LYS A 349 10.54 26.55 -22.64
C LYS A 349 12.00 26.44 -23.07
N GLN A 350 12.87 25.87 -22.23
CA GLN A 350 14.30 25.74 -22.47
C GLN A 350 14.62 24.75 -23.60
N PHE A 351 14.01 23.57 -23.59
CA PHE A 351 14.27 22.50 -24.55
C PHE A 351 13.39 22.59 -25.81
N GLY A 352 12.36 23.45 -25.81
CA GLY A 352 11.49 23.66 -26.97
C GLY A 352 10.60 22.45 -27.30
N ARG A 353 10.41 21.53 -26.35
CA ARG A 353 9.58 20.32 -26.49
C ARG A 353 8.74 20.11 -25.22
N PRO A 354 7.59 19.44 -25.30
CA PRO A 354 6.69 19.28 -24.16
C PRO A 354 7.32 18.40 -23.08
N ILE A 355 7.53 18.98 -21.89
CA ILE A 355 7.99 18.28 -20.69
C ILE A 355 6.92 18.52 -19.61
N SER A 356 6.13 17.49 -19.34
CA SER A 356 4.98 17.58 -18.42
C SER A 356 5.12 16.69 -17.18
N SER A 357 6.27 16.04 -17.01
CA SER A 357 6.51 15.05 -15.96
C SER A 357 7.93 15.13 -15.42
N TRP A 358 8.12 14.72 -14.17
CA TRP A 358 9.41 14.68 -13.50
C TRP A 358 9.86 13.24 -13.19
N THR A 359 11.16 13.04 -13.00
CA THR A 359 11.76 11.76 -12.64
C THR A 359 12.11 11.78 -11.16
N CYS A 360 11.75 10.73 -10.44
CA CYS A 360 12.03 10.58 -9.02
C CYS A 360 13.01 9.43 -8.80
N LEU A 361 14.14 9.69 -8.15
CA LEU A 361 15.11 8.69 -7.73
C LEU A 361 14.97 8.48 -6.23
N VAL A 362 14.60 7.27 -5.83
CA VAL A 362 14.45 6.88 -4.43
C VAL A 362 15.58 5.93 -4.04
N ASP A 363 16.42 6.40 -3.14
CA ASP A 363 17.47 5.59 -2.52
C ASP A 363 16.95 4.95 -1.23
N LEU A 364 17.02 3.62 -1.19
CA LEU A 364 16.53 2.81 -0.07
C LEU A 364 17.65 2.24 0.80
N GLU A 365 18.91 2.64 0.60
CA GLU A 365 19.97 2.30 1.55
C GLU A 365 19.59 2.81 2.96
N GLY A 366 19.72 1.94 3.97
CA GLY A 366 19.30 2.24 5.34
C GLY A 366 17.82 1.96 5.65
N LEU A 367 16.99 1.65 4.63
CA LEU A 367 15.59 1.28 4.87
C LEU A 367 15.53 0.02 5.76
N SER A 368 14.91 0.19 6.91
CA SER A 368 14.72 -0.83 7.95
C SER A 368 13.29 -0.79 8.51
N LEU A 369 12.98 -1.69 9.44
CA LEU A 369 11.66 -1.82 10.05
C LEU A 369 11.21 -0.57 10.81
N ARG A 370 12.13 0.34 11.20
CA ARG A 370 11.78 1.63 11.80
C ARG A 370 10.86 2.47 10.90
N HIS A 371 11.02 2.35 9.58
CA HIS A 371 10.21 3.08 8.61
C HIS A 371 8.81 2.47 8.43
N LEU A 372 8.59 1.25 8.94
CA LEU A 372 7.27 0.62 8.98
C LEU A 372 6.47 0.99 10.24
N TRP A 373 6.95 1.98 11.01
CA TRP A 373 6.21 2.53 12.14
C TRP A 373 4.79 2.93 11.71
N ARG A 374 3.76 2.36 12.36
CA ARG A 374 2.38 2.38 11.88
C ARG A 374 1.85 3.78 11.57
N PRO A 375 2.00 4.78 12.46
CA PRO A 375 1.62 6.16 12.15
C PRO A 375 2.33 6.73 10.92
N GLY A 376 3.63 6.48 10.78
CA GLY A 376 4.42 6.95 9.64
C GLY A 376 3.95 6.35 8.33
N VAL A 377 3.66 5.05 8.30
CA VAL A 377 3.08 4.39 7.12
C VAL A 377 1.68 4.94 6.83
N LYS A 378 0.82 5.11 7.84
CA LYS A 378 -0.53 5.70 7.65
C LYS A 378 -0.46 7.09 7.00
N ALA A 379 0.45 7.95 7.49
CA ALA A 379 0.70 9.26 6.90
C ALA A 379 1.19 9.14 5.45
N LEU A 380 2.15 8.26 5.17
CA LEU A 380 2.63 8.00 3.80
C LEU A 380 1.50 7.54 2.87
N LEU A 381 0.63 6.63 3.32
CA LEU A 381 -0.51 6.15 2.52
C LEU A 381 -1.49 7.28 2.19
N ARG A 382 -1.78 8.15 3.15
CA ARG A 382 -2.59 9.36 2.93
C ARG A 382 -1.92 10.29 1.91
N MET A 383 -0.62 10.52 2.03
CA MET A 383 0.13 11.35 1.08
C MET A 383 0.08 10.78 -0.34
N ILE A 384 0.26 9.46 -0.50
CA ILE A 384 0.12 8.77 -1.79
C ILE A 384 -1.30 8.95 -2.35
N GLU A 385 -2.34 8.76 -1.54
CA GLU A 385 -3.73 8.93 -1.94
C GLU A 385 -4.03 10.36 -2.44
N VAL A 386 -3.54 11.37 -1.71
CA VAL A 386 -3.68 12.78 -2.11
C VAL A 386 -2.96 13.06 -3.42
N VAL A 387 -1.72 12.56 -3.58
CA VAL A 387 -0.93 12.77 -4.80
C VAL A 387 -1.55 12.08 -6.01
N GLU A 388 -1.96 10.82 -5.89
CA GLU A 388 -2.61 10.05 -6.97
C GLU A 388 -3.97 10.66 -7.39
N GLY A 389 -4.70 11.26 -6.44
CA GLY A 389 -5.97 11.93 -6.73
C GLY A 389 -5.83 13.28 -7.44
N ASN A 390 -4.75 14.02 -7.18
CA ASN A 390 -4.64 15.44 -7.57
C ASN A 390 -3.50 15.76 -8.55
N TYR A 391 -2.54 14.85 -8.72
CA TYR A 391 -1.38 15.03 -9.59
C TYR A 391 -1.24 13.88 -10.62
N PRO A 392 -2.32 13.53 -11.35
CA PRO A 392 -2.25 12.47 -12.35
C PRO A 392 -1.22 12.78 -13.42
N GLU A 393 -0.56 11.74 -13.95
CA GLU A 393 0.42 11.86 -15.04
C GLU A 393 1.60 12.83 -14.81
N THR A 394 1.91 13.17 -13.57
CA THR A 394 3.06 14.03 -13.23
C THR A 394 4.36 13.26 -13.04
N LEU A 395 4.30 12.02 -12.58
CA LEU A 395 5.46 11.14 -12.50
C LEU A 395 5.75 10.54 -13.88
N GLY A 396 6.97 10.79 -14.38
CA GLY A 396 7.46 10.21 -15.63
C GLY A 396 8.16 8.87 -15.40
N ARG A 397 9.00 8.79 -14.37
CA ARG A 397 9.77 7.59 -14.02
C ARG A 397 10.11 7.58 -12.52
N LEU A 398 10.05 6.41 -11.88
CA LEU A 398 10.52 6.21 -10.51
C LEU A 398 11.68 5.21 -10.50
N LEU A 399 12.88 5.68 -10.15
CA LEU A 399 14.10 4.89 -10.07
C LEU A 399 14.35 4.52 -8.60
N ILE A 400 14.02 3.29 -8.20
CA ILE A 400 14.26 2.79 -6.85
C ILE A 400 15.60 2.04 -6.83
N VAL A 401 16.57 2.52 -6.07
CA VAL A 401 17.91 1.94 -5.97
C VAL A 401 18.22 1.40 -4.58
N ARG A 402 19.13 0.42 -4.51
CA ARG A 402 19.62 -0.19 -3.27
C ARG A 402 18.50 -0.73 -2.36
N ALA A 403 17.43 -1.26 -2.96
CA ALA A 403 16.29 -1.81 -2.24
C ALA A 403 16.72 -2.96 -1.29
N PRO A 404 16.57 -2.82 0.04
CA PRO A 404 16.96 -3.85 0.99
C PRO A 404 15.85 -4.90 1.18
N ARG A 405 16.14 -5.95 1.96
CA ARG A 405 15.22 -7.09 2.17
C ARG A 405 13.88 -6.72 2.81
N VAL A 406 13.77 -5.56 3.46
CA VAL A 406 12.50 -5.06 4.03
C VAL A 406 11.61 -4.37 2.99
N PHE A 407 12.16 -3.92 1.86
CA PHE A 407 11.40 -3.22 0.82
C PHE A 407 10.15 -3.97 0.33
N PRO A 408 10.16 -5.30 0.12
CA PRO A 408 8.96 -6.04 -0.25
C PRO A 408 7.77 -5.89 0.71
N VAL A 409 8.04 -5.72 2.00
CA VAL A 409 7.00 -5.48 3.03
C VAL A 409 6.41 -4.09 2.84
N LEU A 410 7.27 -3.06 2.76
CA LEU A 410 6.84 -1.69 2.46
C LEU A 410 6.04 -1.63 1.15
N TRP A 411 6.52 -2.32 0.10
CA TRP A 411 5.85 -2.42 -1.19
C TRP A 411 4.45 -3.01 -1.09
N THR A 412 4.28 -4.06 -0.28
CA THR A 412 2.97 -4.69 -0.04
C THR A 412 1.98 -3.71 0.59
N LEU A 413 2.45 -2.84 1.48
CA LEU A 413 1.63 -1.82 2.13
C LEU A 413 1.23 -0.68 1.17
N ILE A 414 2.18 -0.19 0.36
CA ILE A 414 1.94 1.00 -0.48
C ILE A 414 1.35 0.68 -1.86
N SER A 415 1.68 -0.47 -2.45
CA SER A 415 1.32 -0.77 -3.84
C SER A 415 -0.18 -0.82 -4.16
N PRO A 416 -1.10 -1.15 -3.22
CA PRO A 416 -2.54 -1.05 -3.47
C PRO A 416 -3.05 0.38 -3.67
N PHE A 417 -2.29 1.39 -3.23
CA PHE A 417 -2.62 2.81 -3.37
C PHE A 417 -2.02 3.44 -4.63
N ILE A 418 -1.23 2.67 -5.39
CA ILE A 418 -0.52 3.17 -6.58
C ILE A 418 -1.28 2.67 -7.81
N ASN A 419 -1.69 3.59 -8.67
CA ASN A 419 -2.41 3.27 -9.89
C ASN A 419 -1.53 2.44 -10.84
N GLU A 420 -2.16 1.59 -11.66
CA GLU A 420 -1.42 0.68 -12.56
C GLU A 420 -0.48 1.42 -13.51
N ASN A 421 -0.92 2.54 -14.08
CA ASN A 421 -0.08 3.35 -14.95
C ASN A 421 1.16 3.90 -14.22
N THR A 422 0.97 4.40 -12.99
CA THR A 422 2.08 4.87 -12.14
C THR A 422 3.05 3.73 -11.85
N ARG A 423 2.53 2.54 -11.52
CA ARG A 423 3.29 1.33 -11.21
C ARG A 423 4.16 0.84 -12.37
N GLN A 424 3.71 0.97 -13.61
CA GLN A 424 4.50 0.62 -14.80
C GLN A 424 5.72 1.54 -15.01
N LYS A 425 5.75 2.71 -14.36
CA LYS A 425 6.88 3.67 -14.44
C LYS A 425 7.99 3.35 -13.42
N PHE A 426 7.81 2.31 -12.60
CA PHE A 426 8.73 1.98 -11.50
C PHE A 426 9.82 1.03 -12.00
N LEU A 427 11.06 1.43 -11.79
CA LEU A 427 12.26 0.65 -12.08
C LEU A 427 12.96 0.37 -10.77
N ILE A 428 13.00 -0.90 -10.37
CA ILE A 428 13.45 -1.32 -9.04
C ILE A 428 14.75 -2.11 -9.17
N TYR A 429 15.79 -1.62 -8.54
CA TYR A 429 17.13 -2.18 -8.55
C TYR A 429 17.52 -2.67 -7.15
N SER A 430 18.13 -3.85 -7.09
CA SER A 430 18.61 -4.48 -5.87
C SER A 430 20.12 -4.72 -5.95
N GLY A 431 20.84 -4.42 -4.87
CA GLY A 431 22.30 -4.42 -4.90
C GLY A 431 22.85 -3.33 -5.83
N SER A 432 23.88 -3.63 -6.62
CA SER A 432 24.61 -2.68 -7.48
C SER A 432 24.21 -2.73 -8.96
N ASN A 433 23.16 -3.47 -9.32
CA ASN A 433 22.75 -3.63 -10.72
C ASN A 433 22.26 -2.33 -11.39
N TYR A 434 21.97 -1.28 -10.61
CA TYR A 434 21.61 0.04 -11.11
C TYR A 434 22.78 0.80 -11.77
N GLN A 435 24.03 0.39 -11.56
CA GLN A 435 25.21 1.11 -12.08
C GLN A 435 25.55 0.76 -13.53
N GLY A 436 25.09 -0.40 -14.01
CA GLY A 436 25.38 -0.90 -15.36
C GLY A 436 24.34 -0.51 -16.41
N PRO A 437 24.49 -1.03 -17.65
CA PRO A 437 23.49 -0.89 -18.71
C PRO A 437 22.12 -1.39 -18.26
N GLY A 438 21.05 -0.69 -18.62
CA GLY A 438 19.70 -0.93 -18.10
C GLY A 438 19.44 -0.32 -16.72
N GLY A 439 20.41 0.42 -16.16
CA GLY A 439 20.36 1.07 -14.86
C GLY A 439 20.23 2.59 -14.96
N LEU A 440 20.86 3.32 -14.03
CA LEU A 440 20.80 4.79 -13.97
C LEU A 440 21.41 5.47 -15.20
N VAL A 441 22.48 4.90 -15.76
CA VAL A 441 23.21 5.48 -16.92
C VAL A 441 22.38 5.56 -18.20
N ASP A 442 21.30 4.80 -18.29
CA ASP A 442 20.38 4.84 -19.44
C ASP A 442 19.36 5.99 -19.32
N TYR A 443 19.24 6.58 -18.13
CA TYR A 443 18.24 7.58 -17.81
C TYR A 443 18.84 8.89 -17.33
N LEU A 444 20.04 8.87 -16.76
CA LEU A 444 20.76 10.02 -16.24
C LEU A 444 22.12 10.13 -16.94
N ASP A 445 22.48 11.34 -17.35
CA ASP A 445 23.84 11.63 -17.79
C ASP A 445 24.83 11.28 -16.67
N LYS A 446 26.00 10.74 -17.02
CA LYS A 446 27.01 10.30 -16.04
C LYS A 446 27.42 11.40 -15.07
N ASP A 447 27.51 12.62 -15.59
CA ASP A 447 27.89 13.83 -14.85
C ASP A 447 26.79 14.31 -13.89
N VAL A 448 25.58 13.74 -13.97
CA VAL A 448 24.44 14.02 -13.08
C VAL A 448 24.30 12.95 -11.99
N ILE A 449 24.85 11.74 -12.18
CA ILE A 449 24.73 10.64 -11.22
C ILE A 449 25.40 11.02 -9.90
N PRO A 450 24.67 10.96 -8.76
CA PRO A 450 25.22 11.26 -7.45
C PRO A 450 26.45 10.42 -7.08
N ASP A 451 27.40 11.04 -6.41
CA ASP A 451 28.59 10.42 -5.82
C ASP A 451 28.28 9.23 -4.90
N PHE A 452 27.25 9.32 -4.05
CA PHE A 452 26.82 8.22 -3.17
C PHE A 452 26.21 7.01 -3.92
N LEU A 453 25.99 7.12 -5.23
CA LEU A 453 25.57 6.04 -6.14
C LEU A 453 26.71 5.59 -7.08
N GLY A 454 27.93 6.10 -6.88
CA GLY A 454 29.11 5.77 -7.68
C GLY A 454 29.28 6.65 -8.93
N GLY A 455 28.59 7.78 -9.02
CA GLY A 455 28.86 8.82 -10.02
C GLY A 455 29.91 9.82 -9.55
N GLU A 456 30.10 10.89 -10.32
CA GLU A 456 31.05 11.97 -10.00
C GLU A 456 30.35 13.28 -9.56
N CYS A 457 29.02 13.33 -9.63
CA CYS A 457 28.27 14.53 -9.26
C CYS A 457 28.14 14.66 -7.74
N LEU A 458 28.66 15.74 -7.17
CA LEU A 458 28.37 16.12 -5.80
C LEU A 458 26.86 16.36 -5.65
N CYS A 459 26.21 15.63 -4.76
CA CYS A 459 24.78 15.79 -4.51
C CYS A 459 24.53 16.69 -3.30
N ASN A 460 23.81 17.79 -3.51
CA ASN A 460 23.48 18.77 -2.47
C ASN A 460 22.17 18.46 -1.71
N VAL A 461 21.60 17.28 -1.94
CA VAL A 461 20.38 16.85 -1.23
C VAL A 461 20.75 16.52 0.21
N PRO A 462 19.98 16.98 1.21
CA PRO A 462 20.25 16.67 2.61
C PRO A 462 20.38 15.17 2.83
N GLU A 463 21.37 14.77 3.64
CA GLU A 463 21.59 13.35 3.95
C GLU A 463 20.49 12.77 4.85
N GLY A 464 19.70 13.64 5.49
CA GLY A 464 18.75 13.29 6.53
C GLY A 464 19.45 13.13 7.88
N GLY A 465 19.05 12.10 8.62
CA GLY A 465 19.54 11.86 9.97
C GLY A 465 18.45 11.95 11.02
N LEU A 466 18.85 11.74 12.28
CA LEU A 466 17.93 11.77 13.42
C LEU A 466 17.55 13.22 13.74
N VAL A 467 16.26 13.49 13.86
CA VAL A 467 15.78 14.83 14.24
C VAL A 467 16.03 15.03 15.74
N PRO A 468 16.75 16.09 16.16
CA PRO A 468 16.95 16.39 17.57
C PRO A 468 15.61 16.59 18.29
N LYS A 469 15.46 15.95 19.44
CA LYS A 469 14.22 16.01 20.23
C LYS A 469 13.87 17.38 20.79
N SER A 470 14.87 18.25 20.94
CA SER A 470 14.65 19.66 21.26
C SER A 470 13.82 20.39 20.21
N LEU A 471 13.68 19.83 19.01
CA LEU A 471 12.87 20.36 17.93
C LEU A 471 11.47 19.71 17.85
N TYR A 472 11.13 18.79 18.76
CA TYR A 472 9.81 18.18 18.77
C TYR A 472 8.78 19.21 19.25
N LEU A 473 7.61 19.21 18.60
CA LEU A 473 6.51 20.07 19.02
C LEU A 473 6.06 19.70 20.44
N THR A 474 5.77 20.70 21.26
CA THR A 474 5.25 20.48 22.61
C THR A 474 3.78 20.07 22.58
N GLU A 475 3.24 19.56 23.70
CA GLU A 475 1.82 19.20 23.79
C GLU A 475 0.88 20.41 23.59
N GLU A 476 1.37 21.63 23.83
CA GLU A 476 0.60 22.88 23.70
C GLU A 476 0.58 23.39 22.25
N ASP A 477 1.63 23.13 21.47
CA ASP A 477 1.74 23.55 20.07
C ASP A 477 0.96 22.65 19.09
N GLN A 478 0.46 21.50 19.55
CA GLN A 478 -0.25 20.52 18.73
C GLN A 478 -1.77 20.72 18.81
N GLU A 479 -2.30 21.65 18.01
CA GLU A 479 -3.76 21.91 17.90
C GLU A 479 -4.58 20.69 17.41
N HIS A 480 -3.95 19.59 17.01
CA HIS A 480 -4.60 18.32 16.64
C HIS A 480 -4.35 17.22 17.69
N GLY A 481 -4.86 17.41 18.91
CA GLY A 481 -4.68 16.50 20.05
C GLY A 481 -5.16 15.04 19.86
N ASP A 482 -5.90 14.75 18.78
CA ASP A 482 -6.37 13.40 18.47
C ASP A 482 -5.26 12.47 17.96
N GLN A 483 -4.24 13.01 17.27
CA GLN A 483 -3.17 12.19 16.68
C GLN A 483 -2.26 11.59 17.76
N LEU A 484 -1.84 12.39 18.74
CA LEU A 484 -0.99 11.92 19.84
C LEU A 484 -1.75 11.02 20.82
N ARG A 485 -3.07 11.23 21.02
CA ARG A 485 -3.92 10.32 21.80
C ARG A 485 -3.95 8.93 21.19
N GLN A 486 -4.19 8.84 19.88
CA GLN A 486 -4.17 7.57 19.15
C GLN A 486 -2.77 6.91 19.19
N TRP A 487 -1.68 7.69 19.19
CA TRP A 487 -0.34 7.15 19.39
C TRP A 487 -0.15 6.63 20.82
N ARG A 488 -0.55 7.37 21.86
CA ARG A 488 -0.40 6.96 23.27
C ARG A 488 -1.17 5.69 23.62
N GLU A 489 -2.33 5.46 23.00
CA GLU A 489 -3.08 4.20 23.16
C GLU A 489 -2.28 2.96 22.73
N THR A 490 -1.28 3.15 21.86
CA THR A 490 -0.43 2.06 21.35
C THR A 490 0.78 1.79 22.27
N TYR A 491 1.22 2.74 23.10
CA TYR A 491 2.43 2.59 23.93
C TYR A 491 2.11 2.29 25.39
N HIS A 492 2.85 1.35 25.96
CA HIS A 492 2.83 1.04 27.38
C HIS A 492 3.74 1.98 28.16
N SER A 493 3.30 2.42 29.34
CA SER A 493 4.12 3.22 30.26
C SER A 493 4.74 2.33 31.33
N ALA A 494 6.05 2.48 31.55
CA ALA A 494 6.78 1.76 32.60
C ALA A 494 7.64 2.71 33.44
N SER A 495 7.80 2.35 34.72
CA SER A 495 8.75 2.99 35.63
C SER A 495 9.82 1.97 36.01
N VAL A 496 11.08 2.26 35.70
CA VAL A 496 12.23 1.43 36.05
C VAL A 496 12.78 1.93 37.38
N LEU A 497 12.94 1.01 38.34
CA LEU A 497 13.44 1.33 39.67
C LEU A 497 14.92 0.94 39.78
N HIS A 498 15.62 1.60 40.70
CA HIS A 498 17.00 1.25 41.00
C HIS A 498 17.08 -0.21 41.48
N GLY A 499 17.95 -1.01 40.86
CA GLY A 499 18.12 -2.44 41.17
C GLY A 499 17.01 -3.38 40.64
N ALA A 500 15.93 -2.84 40.05
CA ALA A 500 14.83 -3.64 39.50
C ALA A 500 14.56 -3.25 38.03
N PRO A 501 15.10 -4.00 37.05
CA PRO A 501 14.81 -3.77 35.65
C PRO A 501 13.32 -3.97 35.33
N HIS A 502 12.84 -3.20 34.35
CA HIS A 502 11.56 -3.49 33.71
C HIS A 502 11.78 -4.51 32.60
N GLU A 503 10.95 -5.55 32.58
CA GLU A 503 11.15 -6.73 31.74
C GLU A 503 9.86 -7.08 31.00
N VAL A 504 10.00 -7.39 29.71
CA VAL A 504 8.90 -7.80 28.84
C VAL A 504 9.29 -9.08 28.13
N THR A 505 8.51 -10.13 28.41
CA THR A 505 8.67 -11.46 27.84
C THR A 505 7.91 -11.54 26.52
N VAL A 506 8.61 -12.01 25.49
CA VAL A 506 8.07 -12.20 24.14
C VAL A 506 8.24 -13.66 23.75
N GLU A 507 7.13 -14.38 23.61
CA GLU A 507 7.15 -15.77 23.16
C GLU A 507 7.22 -15.84 21.63
N ILE A 508 8.24 -16.54 21.13
CA ILE A 508 8.49 -16.72 19.71
C ILE A 508 8.31 -18.20 19.37
N LEU A 509 7.22 -18.49 18.66
CA LEU A 509 6.87 -19.85 18.26
C LEU A 509 7.67 -20.32 17.05
N GLU A 510 8.03 -19.40 16.16
CA GLU A 510 8.68 -19.69 14.89
C GLU A 510 10.07 -19.05 14.80
N ARG A 511 11.01 -19.78 14.20
CA ARG A 511 12.33 -19.22 13.84
C ARG A 511 12.17 -18.16 12.76
N GLU A 512 13.05 -17.18 12.71
CA GLU A 512 13.05 -16.09 11.72
C GLU A 512 11.85 -15.13 11.83
N SER A 513 11.08 -15.19 12.91
CA SER A 513 10.16 -14.12 13.28
C SER A 513 10.94 -12.85 13.59
N VAL A 514 10.29 -11.69 13.54
CA VAL A 514 10.96 -10.41 13.79
C VAL A 514 10.31 -9.71 14.97
N ILE A 515 11.10 -9.40 15.98
CA ILE A 515 10.68 -8.54 17.08
C ILE A 515 11.01 -7.13 16.68
N THR A 516 10.04 -6.22 16.68
CA THR A 516 10.29 -4.78 16.56
C THR A 516 9.96 -4.11 17.88
N TRP A 517 10.69 -3.05 18.19
CA TRP A 517 10.44 -2.24 19.37
C TRP A 517 10.61 -0.77 19.07
N ASP A 518 9.85 0.02 19.82
CA ASP A 518 9.92 1.46 19.82
C ASP A 518 9.71 1.95 21.25
N PHE A 519 10.66 2.71 21.79
CA PHE A 519 10.48 3.31 23.11
C PHE A 519 11.06 4.71 23.22
N ASP A 520 10.41 5.53 24.05
CA ASP A 520 10.81 6.88 24.42
C ASP A 520 11.24 6.90 25.89
N ILE A 521 12.43 7.44 26.16
CA ILE A 521 12.92 7.64 27.53
C ILE A 521 12.42 8.99 28.03
N LEU A 522 11.44 8.95 28.93
CA LEU A 522 10.80 10.15 29.46
C LEU A 522 11.57 10.76 30.63
N ARG A 523 12.29 9.95 31.39
CA ARG A 523 13.05 10.40 32.56
C ARG A 523 14.13 9.40 32.92
N GLY A 524 15.33 9.89 33.24
CA GLY A 524 16.50 9.13 33.66
C GLY A 524 17.10 8.24 32.57
N ASP A 525 18.38 7.93 32.70
CA ASP A 525 19.09 7.08 31.74
C ASP A 525 18.80 5.60 31.98
N VAL A 526 18.66 4.84 30.90
CA VAL A 526 18.43 3.40 30.96
C VAL A 526 19.41 2.66 30.04
N VAL A 527 19.62 1.39 30.31
CA VAL A 527 20.27 0.48 29.40
C VAL A 527 19.22 -0.50 28.91
N PHE A 528 19.02 -0.54 27.60
CA PHE A 528 18.17 -1.52 26.93
C PHE A 528 19.00 -2.74 26.56
N SER A 529 18.44 -3.93 26.73
CA SER A 529 19.09 -5.20 26.34
C SER A 529 18.03 -6.19 25.88
N LEU A 530 18.37 -6.98 24.86
CA LEU A 530 17.55 -8.07 24.37
C LEU A 530 18.25 -9.39 24.72
N TYR A 531 17.52 -10.30 25.38
CA TYR A 531 18.00 -11.64 25.70
C TYR A 531 17.13 -12.72 25.07
N HIS A 532 17.68 -13.93 24.96
CA HIS A 532 16.99 -15.15 24.54
C HIS A 532 17.18 -16.26 25.56
N ALA A 533 16.09 -16.93 25.91
CA ALA A 533 15.99 -18.06 26.82
C ALA A 533 15.42 -19.29 26.08
N LYS A 534 16.04 -20.45 26.29
CA LYS A 534 15.63 -21.71 25.63
C LYS A 534 14.39 -22.37 26.24
N GLN A 535 14.00 -22.02 27.46
CA GLN A 535 12.91 -22.67 28.19
C GLN A 535 11.65 -21.78 28.22
N ALA A 536 10.51 -22.35 27.84
CA ALA A 536 9.22 -21.67 27.92
C ALA A 536 8.82 -21.46 29.39
N LEU A 537 8.41 -20.23 29.73
CA LEU A 537 7.82 -19.94 31.04
C LEU A 537 6.48 -20.68 31.13
N THR A 538 6.31 -21.56 32.12
CA THR A 538 4.98 -22.08 32.45
C THR A 538 4.13 -20.93 33.02
N PRO A 539 2.96 -20.60 32.43
CA PRO A 539 2.08 -19.58 33.00
C PRO A 539 1.52 -20.10 34.32
N GLY A 540 1.72 -19.36 35.41
CA GLY A 540 0.91 -19.54 36.61
C GLY A 540 -0.54 -19.13 36.33
N PRO A 541 -1.52 -19.52 37.18
CA PRO A 541 -2.94 -19.25 36.95
C PRO A 541 -3.20 -17.74 36.76
N TRP A 542 -3.76 -17.37 35.60
CA TRP A 542 -4.18 -15.99 35.30
C TRP A 542 -5.40 -15.60 36.14
N GLU A 543 -5.26 -14.58 36.97
CA GLU A 543 -6.40 -13.74 37.38
C GLU A 543 -6.52 -12.56 36.39
N PRO A 544 -7.70 -12.30 35.79
CA PRO A 544 -7.89 -11.16 34.91
C PRO A 544 -7.85 -9.87 35.73
N GLY A 545 -6.77 -9.09 35.60
CA GLY A 545 -6.67 -7.74 36.18
C GLY A 545 -5.40 -7.39 36.95
N ALA A 546 -4.41 -8.29 37.08
CA ALA A 546 -3.23 -8.05 37.91
C ALA A 546 -1.92 -7.86 37.10
N ARG A 547 -1.34 -6.66 37.26
CA ARG A 547 0.04 -6.18 37.03
C ARG A 547 1.05 -7.14 36.38
N ALA A 548 1.70 -6.68 35.31
CA ALA A 548 2.99 -7.19 34.85
C ALA A 548 4.00 -7.16 36.02
N GLY A 549 4.44 -8.33 36.49
CA GLY A 549 5.28 -8.42 37.67
C GLY A 549 5.75 -9.84 37.94
N GLY A 550 6.76 -10.28 37.18
CA GLY A 550 7.56 -11.44 37.52
C GLY A 550 8.97 -11.21 37.00
N GLN A 551 9.84 -10.65 37.84
CA GLN A 551 11.23 -10.34 37.51
C GLN A 551 12.03 -11.64 37.37
N LEU A 552 12.76 -11.85 36.26
CA LEU A 552 13.52 -13.10 36.02
C LEU A 552 14.66 -13.30 37.03
N THR A 553 15.22 -12.21 37.57
CA THR A 553 16.22 -12.27 38.65
C THR A 553 15.68 -12.89 39.94
N ASP A 554 14.37 -12.86 40.15
CA ASP A 554 13.71 -13.43 41.34
C ASP A 554 13.54 -14.96 41.22
N ARG A 555 13.83 -15.54 40.03
CA ARG A 555 13.73 -16.98 39.76
C ARG A 555 15.07 -17.73 39.73
N GLY A 556 16.18 -17.05 40.05
CA GLY A 556 17.51 -17.68 40.12
C GLY A 556 18.19 -17.96 38.78
N TRP A 557 17.78 -17.29 37.71
CA TRP A 557 18.34 -17.48 36.35
C TRP A 557 19.68 -16.76 36.19
N THR A 558 20.63 -17.39 35.51
CA THR A 558 22.01 -16.90 35.34
C THR A 558 22.34 -16.57 33.88
N LEU A 559 22.94 -15.38 33.67
CA LEU A 559 23.38 -14.90 32.35
C LEU A 559 24.47 -15.84 31.79
N GLY A 560 24.24 -16.39 30.60
CA GLY A 560 25.14 -17.32 29.93
C GLY A 560 24.83 -18.80 30.16
N ALA A 561 23.99 -19.15 31.15
CA ALA A 561 23.50 -20.52 31.35
C ALA A 561 22.02 -20.65 30.96
N ASP A 562 21.14 -19.81 31.51
CA ASP A 562 19.69 -19.91 31.33
C ASP A 562 19.15 -18.96 30.24
N PHE A 563 19.82 -17.83 30.05
CA PHE A 563 19.53 -16.86 28.99
C PHE A 563 20.80 -16.22 28.43
N SER A 564 20.78 -15.84 27.15
CA SER A 564 21.91 -15.26 26.42
C SER A 564 21.55 -13.91 25.82
N CYS A 565 22.49 -12.96 25.84
CA CYS A 565 22.29 -11.64 25.26
C CYS A 565 22.37 -11.74 23.73
N VAL A 566 21.31 -11.30 23.04
CA VAL A 566 21.22 -11.39 21.57
C VAL A 566 21.49 -10.06 20.87
N GLU A 567 21.36 -8.94 21.57
CA GLU A 567 21.76 -7.61 21.11
C GLU A 567 22.65 -6.93 22.14
N ALA A 568 23.66 -6.20 21.69
CA ALA A 568 24.56 -5.48 22.59
C ALA A 568 23.77 -4.47 23.46
N PRO A 569 24.09 -4.33 24.76
CA PRO A 569 23.43 -3.38 25.63
C PRO A 569 23.53 -1.95 25.08
N LEU A 570 22.39 -1.30 24.88
CA LEU A 570 22.30 0.06 24.38
C LEU A 570 22.06 1.01 25.56
N ILE A 571 22.95 1.98 25.75
CA ILE A 571 22.74 3.06 26.73
C ILE A 571 21.83 4.09 26.06
N CYS A 572 20.65 4.27 26.63
CA CYS A 572 19.62 5.19 26.17
C CYS A 572 19.47 6.33 27.18
N ARG A 573 19.68 7.56 26.73
CA ARG A 573 19.67 8.74 27.60
C ARG A 573 18.27 9.30 27.77
N GLU A 574 18.06 10.04 28.87
CA GLU A 574 16.84 10.82 29.05
C GLU A 574 16.56 11.68 27.83
N GLY A 575 15.30 11.67 27.42
CA GLY A 575 14.87 12.32 26.21
C GLY A 575 14.82 11.36 25.04
N GLU A 576 15.73 10.41 24.81
CA GLU A 576 15.91 9.67 23.53
C GLU A 576 14.70 8.82 23.05
N SER A 577 14.61 8.60 21.73
CA SER A 577 13.61 7.72 21.07
C SER A 577 14.40 6.64 20.38
N ILE A 578 14.13 5.38 20.71
CA ILE A 578 14.87 4.25 20.19
C ILE A 578 13.90 3.38 19.43
N GLN A 579 14.18 3.19 18.14
CA GLN A 579 13.50 2.21 17.30
C GLN A 579 14.49 1.14 16.89
N GLY A 580 14.06 -0.12 16.94
CA GLY A 580 14.91 -1.24 16.59
C GLY A 580 14.11 -2.48 16.21
N SER A 581 14.84 -3.46 15.71
CA SER A 581 14.27 -4.74 15.33
C SER A 581 15.31 -5.85 15.40
N HIS A 582 14.89 -7.06 15.75
CA HIS A 582 15.74 -8.24 15.79
C HIS A 582 15.06 -9.42 15.09
N VAL A 583 15.77 -10.04 14.15
CA VAL A 583 15.33 -11.29 13.51
C VAL A 583 15.72 -12.46 14.40
N THR A 584 14.73 -13.18 14.90
CA THR A 584 14.91 -14.26 15.87
C THR A 584 15.59 -15.45 15.20
N ARG A 585 16.69 -15.93 15.80
CA ARG A 585 17.39 -17.12 15.29
C ARG A 585 16.74 -18.42 15.76
N TRP A 586 16.22 -18.39 16.97
CA TRP A 586 15.70 -19.55 17.67
C TRP A 586 14.29 -19.28 18.18
N PRO A 587 13.37 -20.25 18.11
CA PRO A 587 12.14 -20.22 18.90
C PRO A 587 12.44 -20.19 20.41
N GLY A 588 11.47 -19.77 21.20
CA GLY A 588 11.57 -19.67 22.65
C GLY A 588 11.24 -18.28 23.15
N VAL A 589 11.75 -17.94 24.32
CA VAL A 589 11.40 -16.69 25.01
C VAL A 589 12.48 -15.64 24.75
N TYR A 590 12.09 -14.48 24.25
CA TYR A 590 12.94 -13.31 24.19
C TYR A 590 12.54 -12.33 25.30
N LEU A 591 13.52 -11.62 25.86
CA LEU A 591 13.32 -10.70 26.97
C LEU A 591 13.82 -9.32 26.57
N LEU A 592 12.91 -8.35 26.50
CA LEU A 592 13.24 -6.94 26.41
C LEU A 592 13.41 -6.42 27.83
N GLN A 593 14.61 -5.95 28.16
CA GLN A 593 14.95 -5.49 29.50
C GLN A 593 15.41 -4.02 29.45
N TRP A 594 14.82 -3.19 30.30
CA TRP A 594 15.28 -1.83 30.58
C TRP A 594 15.76 -1.77 32.03
N ARG A 595 17.04 -1.50 32.23
CA ARG A 595 17.65 -1.29 33.55
C ARG A 595 18.10 0.14 33.69
N MET A 596 18.06 0.70 34.90
CA MET A 596 18.61 2.04 35.13
C MET A 596 20.11 2.06 34.80
N HIS A 597 20.56 3.06 34.03
CA HIS A 597 21.99 3.26 33.81
C HIS A 597 22.60 3.84 35.10
N SER A 598 23.61 3.16 35.64
CA SER A 598 24.43 3.69 36.72
C SER A 598 25.85 3.85 36.15
N PRO A 599 26.41 5.07 36.10
CA PRO A 599 27.79 5.24 35.67
C PRO A 599 28.70 4.43 36.61
N PRO A 600 29.82 3.87 36.12
CA PRO A 600 30.79 3.22 36.99
C PRO A 600 31.25 4.24 38.04
N ALA A 601 31.04 3.92 39.30
CA ALA A 601 31.46 4.79 40.39
C ALA A 601 32.95 5.10 40.22
N HIS A 602 33.29 6.38 40.02
CA HIS A 602 34.64 6.83 40.32
C HIS A 602 34.93 6.41 41.75
N ALA A 603 36.06 5.73 41.94
CA ALA A 603 36.53 5.27 43.23
C ALA A 603 36.60 6.42 44.23
N ALA A 604 35.52 6.63 44.99
CA ALA A 604 35.49 7.43 46.18
C ALA A 604 35.10 6.50 47.32
N CYS A 605 36.11 6.08 48.07
CA CYS A 605 35.95 5.36 49.32
C CYS A 605 35.18 6.25 50.31
N SER A 606 33.90 5.96 50.48
CA SER A 606 33.17 6.35 51.68
C SER A 606 32.02 5.37 51.88
N LEU A 607 32.07 4.64 53.00
CA LEU A 607 31.00 3.78 53.47
C LEU A 607 29.69 4.60 53.54
N PRO A 608 28.54 4.04 53.13
CA PRO A 608 27.27 4.75 53.20
C PRO A 608 26.94 5.05 54.67
N GLY A 609 26.63 6.32 54.96
CA GLY A 609 26.21 6.74 56.29
C GLY A 609 24.82 6.19 56.60
N VAL A 610 24.50 6.01 57.88
CA VAL A 610 23.17 5.55 58.36
C VAL A 610 22.04 6.47 57.84
N GLU A 611 22.35 7.72 57.50
CA GLU A 611 21.45 8.69 56.88
C GLU A 611 21.08 8.37 55.42
N ASP A 612 21.98 7.76 54.64
CA ASP A 612 21.72 7.32 53.24
C ASP A 612 20.77 6.12 53.21
N VAL A 613 20.86 5.26 54.23
CA VAL A 613 19.97 4.10 54.40
C VAL A 613 18.57 4.55 54.83
N LEU A 614 18.46 5.58 55.67
CA LEU A 614 17.18 6.11 56.14
C LEU A 614 16.45 6.96 55.08
N THR A 615 17.19 7.63 54.18
CA THR A 615 16.61 8.34 53.01
C THR A 615 16.14 7.37 51.92
N ALA A 616 16.81 6.22 51.73
CA ALA A 616 16.35 5.15 50.84
C ALA A 616 15.03 4.48 51.28
N VAL A 617 14.71 4.49 52.57
CA VAL A 617 13.46 3.90 53.11
C VAL A 617 12.25 4.82 52.95
N HIS A 618 12.44 6.14 52.87
CA HIS A 618 11.34 7.11 52.87
C HIS A 618 11.15 7.90 51.55
N SER A 619 12.06 7.77 50.59
CA SER A 619 11.91 8.35 49.26
C SER A 619 12.08 7.25 48.21
N PRO A 620 11.12 7.05 47.28
CA PRO A 620 11.37 6.12 46.19
C PRO A 620 12.55 6.66 45.39
N GLY A 621 13.65 5.92 45.33
CA GLY A 621 14.87 6.30 44.62
C GLY A 621 14.60 6.75 43.17
N PRO A 622 15.59 7.37 42.50
CA PRO A 622 15.41 7.95 41.18
C PRO A 622 14.75 6.94 40.22
N ARG A 623 13.52 7.25 39.79
CA ARG A 623 12.72 6.37 38.93
C ARG A 623 12.87 6.81 37.49
N CYS A 624 13.45 5.95 36.65
CA CYS A 624 13.38 6.19 35.22
C CYS A 624 11.94 5.93 34.73
N LYS A 625 11.49 6.70 33.75
CA LYS A 625 10.18 6.50 33.10
C LYS A 625 10.40 6.31 31.61
N LEU A 626 9.70 5.35 31.02
CA LEU A 626 9.73 5.12 29.59
C LEU A 626 8.34 4.78 29.06
N LEU A 627 8.10 5.14 27.80
CA LEU A 627 6.98 4.66 27.01
C LEU A 627 7.53 3.67 25.99
N TYR A 628 6.92 2.50 25.84
CA TYR A 628 7.41 1.49 24.91
C TYR A 628 6.28 0.77 24.19
N TYR A 629 6.59 0.30 22.99
CA TYR A 629 5.77 -0.53 22.14
C TYR A 629 6.66 -1.64 21.56
N TYR A 630 6.09 -2.82 21.40
CA TYR A 630 6.74 -3.89 20.66
C TYR A 630 5.69 -4.70 19.90
N GLU A 631 6.10 -5.30 18.80
CA GLU A 631 5.31 -6.26 18.06
C GLU A 631 6.19 -7.42 17.59
N VAL A 632 5.57 -8.58 17.47
CA VAL A 632 6.19 -9.76 16.85
C VAL A 632 5.54 -9.96 15.51
N LEU A 633 6.39 -10.02 14.51
CA LEU A 633 5.99 -10.27 13.14
C LEU A 633 6.34 -11.73 12.83
N ALA A 634 5.34 -12.54 12.49
CA ALA A 634 5.50 -13.99 12.35
C ALA A 634 6.37 -14.35 11.14
N SER A 635 7.15 -15.42 11.24
CA SER A 635 8.05 -15.83 10.16
C SER A 635 7.29 -16.13 8.87
N GLU A 636 6.08 -16.68 8.96
CA GLU A 636 5.19 -16.92 7.81
C GLU A 636 4.83 -15.62 7.06
N ASP A 637 4.64 -14.50 7.77
CA ASP A 637 4.38 -13.17 7.19
C ASP A 637 5.54 -12.67 6.34
N PHE A 638 6.75 -13.19 6.58
CA PHE A 638 7.95 -12.89 5.79
C PHE A 638 8.43 -14.01 4.87
N ARG A 639 8.07 -15.27 5.11
CA ARG A 639 8.57 -16.40 4.31
C ARG A 639 8.02 -16.45 2.89
N GLY A 640 6.83 -15.89 2.67
CA GLY A 640 6.39 -15.60 1.31
C GLY A 640 7.30 -14.55 0.63
N SER A 641 7.86 -13.63 1.41
CA SER A 641 8.62 -12.45 0.98
C SER A 641 10.13 -12.66 0.77
N MET A 642 10.53 -13.85 0.29
CA MET A 642 11.84 -14.24 -0.27
C MET A 642 12.58 -15.37 0.46
N SER A 643 13.14 -16.24 -0.36
CA SER A 643 14.12 -17.29 -0.10
C SER A 643 15.37 -16.81 0.63
N SER A 644 15.76 -17.59 1.65
CA SER A 644 17.05 -17.69 2.35
C SER A 644 17.71 -16.39 2.84
N LEU A 645 17.47 -16.12 4.13
CA LEU A 645 18.18 -15.14 4.95
C LEU A 645 19.55 -15.67 5.37
N GLU A 646 20.59 -15.42 4.57
CA GLU A 646 21.96 -15.36 5.13
C GLU A 646 22.60 -13.99 4.90
N SER A 647 23.20 -13.50 5.98
CA SER A 647 24.17 -12.41 6.09
C SER A 647 23.76 -11.01 5.61
N CYS A 648 23.39 -10.14 6.57
CA CYS A 648 23.91 -8.77 6.67
C CYS A 648 23.76 -8.32 8.14
N ALA A 649 24.87 -8.34 8.90
CA ALA A 649 24.95 -7.71 10.20
C ALA A 649 25.09 -6.19 9.99
N SER A 650 24.05 -5.42 10.33
CA SER A 650 24.12 -3.95 10.28
C SER A 650 24.98 -3.45 11.43
N ARG A 651 26.13 -2.84 11.11
CA ARG A 651 27.06 -2.21 12.05
C ARG A 651 26.94 -0.69 11.86
N PHE A 652 25.89 -0.08 12.41
CA PHE A 652 25.61 1.35 12.22
C PHE A 652 25.72 2.22 13.50
N SER A 653 26.37 1.72 14.55
CA SER A 653 26.47 2.47 15.83
C SER A 653 27.90 2.80 16.29
N GLN A 654 28.91 2.83 15.40
CA GLN A 654 30.30 3.14 15.81
C GLN A 654 31.04 4.21 15.01
N LEU A 655 30.42 4.89 14.04
CA LEU A 655 31.10 5.92 13.24
C LEU A 655 30.78 7.34 13.71
N SER A 656 30.96 7.60 15.00
CA SER A 656 30.90 8.98 15.55
C SER A 656 32.08 9.33 16.46
N ALA A 657 33.06 8.43 16.64
CA ALA A 657 34.17 8.64 17.58
C ALA A 657 35.59 8.48 16.99
N ALA A 658 35.72 8.17 15.69
CA ALA A 658 37.02 7.88 15.07
C ALA A 658 37.46 8.93 14.05
N THR A 659 37.46 10.21 14.44
CA THR A 659 38.25 11.25 13.76
C THR A 659 39.03 12.03 14.82
N SER A 660 40.03 11.38 15.40
CA SER A 660 41.24 12.05 15.89
C SER A 660 42.36 11.02 16.16
N SER A 661 43.57 11.35 15.71
CA SER A 661 44.87 10.70 15.96
C SER A 661 45.35 9.53 15.07
N SER A 662 46.10 9.92 14.02
CA SER A 662 47.48 9.51 13.66
C SER A 662 47.91 8.04 13.44
N SER A 663 48.31 7.79 12.19
CA SER A 663 49.58 7.20 11.68
C SER A 663 49.94 5.71 11.85
N ALA A 664 50.10 5.07 10.68
CA ALA A 664 51.12 4.07 10.26
C ALA A 664 50.74 2.56 10.27
N PRO A 665 51.31 1.76 9.33
CA PRO A 665 50.61 0.64 8.69
C PRO A 665 51.22 -0.75 8.94
N SER A 666 50.43 -1.82 8.82
CA SER A 666 50.94 -3.14 8.39
C SER A 666 49.84 -4.17 8.08
N HIS A 667 50.04 -4.81 6.91
CA HIS A 667 49.48 -6.06 6.38
C HIS A 667 48.93 -7.11 7.36
N SER A 668 47.81 -7.75 7.02
CA SER A 668 47.79 -9.18 6.61
C SER A 668 46.38 -9.67 6.26
N SER A 669 46.37 -10.61 5.32
CA SER A 669 45.26 -11.30 4.67
C SER A 669 44.78 -12.55 5.42
N SER A 670 43.47 -12.86 5.38
CA SER A 670 42.95 -14.24 5.38
C SER A 670 41.46 -14.23 4.98
N LEU A 671 41.12 -14.65 3.77
CA LEU A 671 40.77 -16.02 3.36
C LEU A 671 39.47 -16.56 3.99
N ALA A 672 38.49 -16.68 3.10
CA ALA A 672 37.18 -17.27 3.27
C ALA A 672 37.23 -18.79 3.52
N SER A 673 36.21 -19.32 4.20
CA SER A 673 35.82 -20.72 4.08
C SER A 673 34.35 -20.92 4.50
N ARG A 674 33.55 -21.20 3.46
CA ARG A 674 32.30 -22.00 3.38
C ARG A 674 31.09 -21.61 4.22
#